data_AF-A0A0J9VDS7-F1
#
_entry.id   AF-A0A0J9VDS7-F1
#
_cell.length_a   1.000
_cell.length_b   1.000
_cell.length_c   1.000
_cell.angle_alpha   90.00
_cell.angle_beta   90.00
_cell.angle_gamma   90.00
#
_symmetry.space_group_name_H-M   'P 1'
#
loop_
_entity.id
_entity.type
_entity.pdbx_description
1 polymer ?
#
loop_
_entity_poly.entity_id
_entity_poly.type
_entity_poly.pdbx_seq_one_letter_code
_entity_poly.pdbx_strand_id
1 'polypeptide(L)'
;MMVSLNILRALTCLNSAQSILPLSPPHSPISPKLTGDPCIQIDGVWKVTEDCVDPLYSQPIIDNETHETLPLPHLRISGHFEGTAVDFNIYLPKNGWKGRFFQLVFPLQNSTASDREIGFGAESGGYTVRASGQPTYRGDAAAAKVGMMIAREYYKPKTNKIHGYIYGGSGGSLVTVGAMENTIGIWSGALTLVQAVPVSINNWSIRALAGLVLENKSVEIEDALRPGGSGDVYSSLSPTERTALEEATAFGVPIKGWESFYETGASESLWESLRTVSGAAVTRMDPTYVDDFWNKPGYLGSEHSSLGEIFRKEMLDYKTSIISIQRDANQVPVELTLDAAPKSARTYWLDISIISKDGEVLGKITAKGHDDSNDKTVTLHRNNDHSALSLLQQGIQVHISNRLFLAMHALHRYSVPKRAGFYGYDHLRDSKGTPIYPQRSVLVTEQIARSASGGATFSGKFNGKMIVMDNLMDVDAFPWHADWYKKQVKRAYGDEADDKFRLHFSEHADHQMGPVVGSKSSRVVDFTGLYEKHLRDLSIWCETGVYLSTPTTYTISNSQVRLPATAPERKGIQPVVDLTINGGKRAEVKTGSLVTFKVRVEVPPGAGKIVSLQWDFEGTGNFVKKSFGEVAGSVETTVCYTYSRAGTFFPTVRAASHREGKVDTNCALALNLRRDMADPLSIASGVAGLVSLGLTLCGGLHNYFSAVRDRHQEIETAAQSLDLLQSNIFIIQSSTLRLGHRHALSANGVNQGLANCESQLITLQQMMLDLTRDEGLSDMKGKLRKQMTIARYPFDQKRLVQLQDQLFKANTALSTFVQNFNLDINIGISEDLQILKSYTNASDSITHSMLGAIARRLDIIGSAVERTEIEMATMSRHARGNCLTTTSRVSDILVGPRYLRGSQKEETVMKTLNDPECTCSHPTTSSIQRQSSYVDRSSRTILDSFCESYYVTELPLLYKFIARLDTALCVEDIAHGETEYPKGMSKFESLQVWGDHPDIAEAFGFNDIFRAVMQRDRQKIEAITMSGQIPPGILETDMYGRNILQACISWPEGLRLLLQQSQFVSLLLYNESTILSPLQLAVKLSGRICTQAVEGRLLFAREFDVTTMLGTMFIEMPEAIIQTLRGPTATIKGPFSCVVTL
;
A
#
# COMPACT_ATOMS: atom_id res chain seq x y z
N MET A 1 -0.75 4.49 0.32
CA MET A 1 0.07 5.67 -0.04
C MET A 1 -0.82 6.89 -0.39
N MET A 2 -1.84 7.16 0.44
CA MET A 2 -2.88 8.18 0.20
C MET A 2 -2.80 9.36 1.18
N VAL A 3 -1.77 9.40 2.02
CA VAL A 3 -1.52 10.45 3.03
C VAL A 3 -0.75 11.65 2.42
N SER A 4 -0.12 11.47 1.25
CA SER A 4 0.83 12.44 0.70
C SER A 4 0.20 13.58 -0.13
N LEU A 5 -1.07 13.50 -0.53
CA LEU A 5 -1.69 14.54 -1.37
C LEU A 5 -2.63 15.50 -0.59
N ASN A 6 -3.29 15.02 0.47
CA ASN A 6 -4.11 15.89 1.31
C ASN A 6 -3.27 16.83 2.19
N ILE A 7 -2.02 16.45 2.49
CA ILE A 7 -1.05 17.33 3.18
C ILE A 7 -0.57 18.45 2.24
N LEU A 8 -0.44 18.19 0.93
CA LEU A 8 0.01 19.19 -0.05
C LEU A 8 -1.06 20.26 -0.36
N ARG A 9 -2.35 19.91 -0.26
CA ARG A 9 -3.46 20.88 -0.36
C ARG A 9 -3.71 21.64 0.95
N ALA A 10 -3.49 21.03 2.11
CA ALA A 10 -3.50 21.76 3.39
C ALA A 10 -2.34 22.78 3.48
N LEU A 11 -1.16 22.45 2.94
CA LEU A 11 0.01 23.34 2.93
C LEU A 11 -0.10 24.51 1.93
N THR A 12 -0.91 24.40 0.88
CA THR A 12 -1.08 25.50 -0.09
C THR A 12 -2.13 26.53 0.35
N CYS A 13 -3.13 26.14 1.14
CA CYS A 13 -4.08 27.10 1.75
C CYS A 13 -3.56 27.73 3.06
N LEU A 14 -2.59 27.12 3.76
CA LEU A 14 -1.92 27.75 4.91
C LEU A 14 -0.86 28.79 4.51
N ASN A 15 -0.32 28.72 3.29
CA ASN A 15 0.63 29.69 2.76
C ASN A 15 0.01 31.03 2.29
N SER A 16 -1.31 31.23 2.43
CA SER A 16 -1.97 32.48 2.03
C SER A 16 -2.79 33.18 3.14
N ALA A 17 -2.70 32.72 4.40
CA ALA A 17 -3.39 33.33 5.54
C ALA A 17 -2.51 33.52 6.80
N GLN A 18 -1.20 33.71 6.64
CA GLN A 18 -0.34 34.28 7.69
C GLN A 18 0.26 35.61 7.22
N SER A 19 -0.63 36.57 7.01
CA SER A 19 -0.28 37.97 7.16
C SER A 19 -1.41 38.62 7.95
N ILE A 20 -1.04 39.37 9.00
CA ILE A 20 -1.88 40.20 9.88
C ILE A 20 -2.25 39.54 11.22
N LEU A 21 -1.32 39.58 12.20
CA LEU A 21 -1.46 40.21 13.54
C LEU A 21 -0.17 40.01 14.39
N PRO A 22 0.04 40.86 15.42
CA PRO A 22 1.06 41.89 15.45
C PRO A 22 2.50 41.34 15.46
N LEU A 23 3.38 42.07 14.76
CA LEU A 23 4.82 42.05 14.97
C LEU A 23 5.12 42.14 16.48
N SER A 24 5.58 41.03 17.07
CA SER A 24 6.73 41.13 17.98
C SER A 24 7.74 42.03 17.27
N PRO A 25 8.36 43.01 17.95
CA PRO A 25 9.26 43.96 17.29
C PRO A 25 10.18 43.17 16.37
N PRO A 26 10.37 43.58 15.10
CA PRO A 26 11.11 42.79 14.14
C PRO A 26 12.46 42.46 14.77
N HIS A 27 12.62 41.22 15.21
CA HIS A 27 13.94 40.66 15.28
C HIS A 27 14.33 40.63 13.82
N SER A 28 15.09 41.64 13.39
CA SER A 28 15.80 41.62 12.12
C SER A 28 16.31 40.19 11.95
N PRO A 29 16.01 39.50 10.82
CA PRO A 29 16.41 38.12 10.63
C PRO A 29 17.87 38.01 11.03
N ILE A 30 18.12 37.27 12.11
CA ILE A 30 19.46 37.13 12.63
C ILE A 30 20.13 36.23 11.61
N SER A 31 21.04 36.81 10.83
CA SER A 31 21.93 36.04 9.96
C SER A 31 23.16 35.66 10.78
N PRO A 32 23.23 34.44 11.32
CA PRO A 32 24.45 34.01 11.97
C PRO A 32 25.60 34.03 10.97
N LYS A 33 26.67 34.73 11.32
CA LYS A 33 27.83 34.84 10.45
C LYS A 33 28.68 33.56 10.58
N LEU A 34 28.62 32.69 9.58
CA LEU A 34 29.63 31.64 9.42
C LEU A 34 30.96 32.31 9.08
N THR A 35 31.94 32.20 9.97
CA THR A 35 33.28 32.78 9.79
C THR A 35 34.28 31.69 9.43
N GLY A 36 35.09 31.92 8.40
CA GLY A 36 36.11 30.98 7.95
C GLY A 36 36.52 31.19 6.50
N ASP A 37 37.61 30.55 6.09
CA ASP A 37 38.03 30.55 4.68
C ASP A 37 37.01 29.76 3.83
N PRO A 38 36.84 30.07 2.53
CA PRO A 38 36.01 29.26 1.65
C PRO A 38 36.50 27.80 1.60
N CYS A 39 35.56 26.86 1.64
CA CYS A 39 35.89 25.46 1.39
C CYS A 39 36.48 25.28 -0.02
N ILE A 40 37.22 24.19 -0.24
CA ILE A 40 37.92 23.93 -1.51
C ILE A 40 37.37 22.69 -2.21
N GLN A 41 37.64 22.58 -3.51
CA GLN A 41 37.40 21.36 -4.27
C GLN A 41 38.71 20.62 -4.55
N ILE A 42 38.66 19.29 -4.45
CA ILE A 42 39.71 18.39 -4.90
C ILE A 42 39.05 17.40 -5.87
N ASP A 43 39.54 17.33 -7.11
CA ASP A 43 38.98 16.50 -8.19
C ASP A 43 37.47 16.70 -8.42
N GLY A 44 37.01 17.95 -8.32
CA GLY A 44 35.60 18.33 -8.48
C GLY A 44 34.70 17.95 -7.31
N VAL A 45 35.26 17.44 -6.21
CA VAL A 45 34.53 17.12 -4.97
C VAL A 45 34.88 18.15 -3.91
N TRP A 46 33.85 18.79 -3.33
CA TRP A 46 34.05 19.72 -2.22
C TRP A 46 34.69 19.01 -1.02
N LYS A 47 35.49 19.73 -0.24
CA LYS A 47 36.06 19.26 1.02
C LYS A 47 35.65 20.24 2.10
N VAL A 48 34.81 19.79 3.02
CA VAL A 48 34.18 20.66 4.03
C VAL A 48 34.78 20.36 5.41
N THR A 49 35.31 21.38 6.07
CA THR A 49 35.84 21.29 7.43
C THR A 49 34.99 22.09 8.40
N GLU A 50 35.19 21.87 9.70
CA GLU A 50 34.57 22.69 10.74
C GLU A 50 34.90 24.19 10.57
N ASP A 51 36.09 24.52 10.07
CA ASP A 51 36.57 25.90 9.97
C ASP A 51 36.28 26.58 8.61
N CYS A 52 36.03 25.84 7.53
CA CYS A 52 35.78 26.45 6.22
C CYS A 52 34.30 26.71 5.92
N VAL A 53 33.96 27.77 5.20
CA VAL A 53 32.57 28.07 4.83
C VAL A 53 32.28 27.58 3.42
N ASP A 54 31.24 26.76 3.26
CA ASP A 54 30.80 26.34 1.93
C ASP A 54 30.24 27.56 1.17
N PRO A 55 30.74 27.89 -0.04
CA PRO A 55 30.31 29.09 -0.75
C PRO A 55 28.80 29.15 -1.04
N LEU A 56 28.17 27.99 -1.29
CA LEU A 56 26.74 27.90 -1.61
C LEU A 56 25.86 28.05 -0.37
N TYR A 57 26.36 27.66 0.80
CA TYR A 57 25.62 27.66 2.08
C TYR A 57 26.20 28.67 3.08
N SER A 58 26.77 29.76 2.57
CA SER A 58 27.52 30.74 3.37
C SER A 58 26.63 31.73 4.14
N GLN A 59 25.34 31.84 3.79
CA GLN A 59 24.40 32.80 4.35
C GLN A 59 23.19 32.08 4.97
N PRO A 60 23.31 31.54 6.19
CA PRO A 60 22.15 31.04 6.92
C PRO A 60 21.28 32.20 7.45
N ILE A 61 19.97 32.04 7.35
CA ILE A 61 18.95 32.95 7.89
C ILE A 61 18.11 32.16 8.90
N ILE A 62 17.94 32.73 10.11
CA ILE A 62 17.01 32.18 11.09
C ILE A 62 15.62 32.76 10.82
N ASP A 63 14.69 31.87 10.51
CA ASP A 63 13.30 32.21 10.17
C ASP A 63 12.43 32.29 11.42
N ASN A 64 12.64 31.38 12.37
CA ASN A 64 11.80 31.27 13.55
C ASN A 64 12.51 30.59 14.72
N GLU A 65 12.14 30.97 15.93
CA GLU A 65 12.56 30.34 17.18
C GLU A 65 11.33 30.08 18.06
N THR A 66 11.06 28.81 18.40
CA THR A 66 9.87 28.41 19.17
C THR A 66 10.23 27.50 20.33
N HIS A 67 9.65 27.77 21.50
CA HIS A 67 9.71 26.86 22.64
C HIS A 67 8.54 25.86 22.55
N GLU A 68 8.86 24.58 22.39
CA GLU A 68 7.88 23.51 22.25
C GLU A 68 7.89 22.60 23.49
N THR A 69 6.74 22.02 23.83
CA THR A 69 6.57 21.15 25.02
C THR A 69 6.50 19.66 24.68
N LEU A 70 6.20 19.33 23.42
CA LEU A 70 6.12 17.96 22.89
C LEU A 70 7.22 17.75 21.84
N PRO A 71 7.81 16.55 21.72
CA PRO A 71 7.61 15.37 22.56
C PRO A 71 8.21 15.52 23.97
N LEU A 72 9.06 16.53 24.16
CA LEU A 72 9.59 16.99 25.45
C LEU A 72 9.91 18.50 25.35
N PRO A 73 10.11 19.21 26.47
CA PRO A 73 10.49 20.62 26.44
C PRO A 73 11.80 20.87 25.69
N HIS A 74 11.71 21.59 24.56
CA HIS A 74 12.86 21.90 23.72
C HIS A 74 12.69 23.26 23.01
N LEU A 75 13.80 23.84 22.56
CA LEU A 75 13.82 24.99 21.66
C LEU A 75 13.96 24.46 20.23
N ARG A 76 13.04 24.85 19.35
CA ARG A 76 13.13 24.62 17.92
C ARG A 76 13.57 25.90 17.23
N ILE A 77 14.59 25.77 16.39
CA ILE A 77 15.07 26.86 15.53
C ILE A 77 14.91 26.41 14.08
N SER A 78 14.18 27.19 13.31
CA SER A 78 13.97 27.00 11.87
C SER A 78 14.74 28.05 11.09
N GLY A 79 15.34 27.65 9.99
CA GLY A 79 16.08 28.55 9.12
C GLY A 79 16.30 27.99 7.73
N HIS A 80 16.90 28.78 6.85
CA HIS A 80 17.28 28.37 5.51
C HIS A 80 18.61 28.98 5.08
N PHE A 81 19.16 28.52 3.97
CA PHE A 81 20.33 29.13 3.33
C PHE A 81 19.89 29.97 2.14
N GLU A 82 20.14 31.28 2.23
CA GLU A 82 19.78 32.26 1.20
C GLU A 82 20.31 31.86 -0.19
N GLY A 83 19.48 31.99 -1.22
CA GLY A 83 19.83 31.60 -2.59
C GLY A 83 19.85 30.09 -2.84
N THR A 84 19.35 29.27 -1.90
CA THR A 84 19.23 27.82 -2.05
C THR A 84 17.82 27.33 -1.68
N ALA A 85 17.47 26.11 -2.08
CA ALA A 85 16.25 25.45 -1.64
C ALA A 85 16.45 24.66 -0.31
N VAL A 86 17.57 24.86 0.39
CA VAL A 86 17.90 24.09 1.59
C VAL A 86 17.44 24.83 2.85
N ASP A 87 16.46 24.25 3.52
CA ASP A 87 15.99 24.67 4.84
C ASP A 87 16.36 23.65 5.94
N PHE A 88 16.39 24.10 7.19
CA PHE A 88 16.82 23.31 8.33
C PHE A 88 16.00 23.58 9.60
N ASN A 89 15.90 22.55 10.46
CA ASN A 89 15.41 22.67 11.82
C ASN A 89 16.42 22.09 12.81
N ILE A 90 16.59 22.77 13.94
CA ILE A 90 17.45 22.35 15.06
C ILE A 90 16.58 22.28 16.32
N TYR A 91 16.57 21.12 16.97
CA TYR A 91 15.71 20.83 18.11
C TYR A 91 16.60 20.63 19.35
N LEU A 92 16.71 21.65 20.20
CA LEU A 92 17.59 21.72 21.38
C LEU A 92 16.82 21.40 22.67
N PRO A 93 16.98 20.19 23.26
CA PRO A 93 16.34 19.85 24.53
C PRO A 93 16.71 20.83 25.64
N LYS A 94 15.74 21.22 26.49
CA LYS A 94 16.01 22.17 27.58
C LYS A 94 17.02 21.62 28.60
N ASN A 95 16.99 20.32 28.86
CA ASN A 95 17.81 19.64 29.86
C ASN A 95 18.46 18.37 29.28
N GLY A 96 19.50 17.88 29.94
CA GLY A 96 20.08 16.56 29.66
C GLY A 96 21.08 16.50 28.50
N TRP A 97 21.43 17.64 27.89
CA TRP A 97 22.45 17.70 26.85
C TRP A 97 23.84 17.33 27.39
N LYS A 98 24.54 16.45 26.67
CA LYS A 98 25.86 15.89 27.01
C LYS A 98 26.91 16.21 25.93
N GLY A 99 26.72 17.29 25.17
CA GLY A 99 27.66 17.70 24.13
C GLY A 99 27.49 16.98 22.80
N ARG A 100 26.31 16.45 22.47
CA ARG A 100 26.06 15.63 21.27
C ARG A 100 25.05 16.25 20.31
N PHE A 101 25.06 15.82 19.05
CA PHE A 101 23.91 15.94 18.15
C PHE A 101 23.77 14.75 17.21
N PHE A 102 22.54 14.53 16.73
CA PHE A 102 22.20 13.47 15.79
C PHE A 102 21.53 14.06 14.54
N GLN A 103 21.90 13.54 13.37
CA GLN A 103 21.40 14.04 12.08
C GLN A 103 21.08 12.89 11.13
N LEU A 104 19.79 12.71 10.84
CA LEU A 104 19.30 11.81 9.81
C LEU A 104 19.37 12.50 8.43
N VAL A 105 19.96 11.83 7.46
CA VAL A 105 20.13 12.32 6.08
C VAL A 105 19.53 11.36 5.05
N PHE A 106 18.95 11.94 4.01
CA PHE A 106 18.40 11.25 2.85
C PHE A 106 18.25 12.25 1.69
N PRO A 107 18.53 11.89 0.43
CA PRO A 107 18.55 12.84 -0.68
C PRO A 107 17.24 13.61 -0.95
N LEU A 108 16.09 13.09 -0.51
CA LEU A 108 14.75 13.61 -0.81
C LEU A 108 13.90 13.87 0.45
N GLN A 109 14.52 14.00 1.63
CA GLN A 109 13.79 14.27 2.87
C GLN A 109 13.38 15.74 3.00
N ASN A 110 12.45 16.04 3.91
CA ASN A 110 12.24 17.40 4.41
C ASN A 110 13.11 17.66 5.65
N SER A 111 13.06 18.90 6.14
CA SER A 111 13.82 19.35 7.31
C SER A 111 13.11 19.10 8.65
N THR A 112 11.98 18.41 8.70
CA THR A 112 11.22 18.23 9.94
C THR A 112 11.59 16.91 10.61
N ALA A 113 12.00 16.97 11.88
CA ALA A 113 12.23 15.76 12.68
C ALA A 113 10.91 15.21 13.25
N SER A 114 10.80 13.90 13.32
CA SER A 114 9.70 13.24 14.05
C SER A 114 9.89 13.32 15.57
N ASP A 115 8.80 13.19 16.32
CA ASP A 115 8.81 13.10 17.79
C ASP A 115 9.79 12.04 18.31
N ARG A 116 9.89 10.90 17.61
CA ARG A 116 10.81 9.82 17.98
C ARG A 116 12.26 10.23 17.82
N GLU A 117 12.61 10.96 16.77
CA GLU A 117 13.99 11.45 16.54
C GLU A 117 14.39 12.52 17.56
N ILE A 118 13.47 13.44 17.89
CA ILE A 118 13.70 14.48 18.92
C ILE A 118 13.84 13.81 20.30
N GLY A 119 12.95 12.87 20.63
CA GLY A 119 12.99 12.10 21.86
C GLY A 119 14.28 11.28 22.00
N PHE A 120 14.66 10.53 20.95
CA PHE A 120 15.88 9.75 20.92
C PHE A 120 17.12 10.62 21.11
N GLY A 121 17.20 11.76 20.41
CA GLY A 121 18.30 12.71 20.54
C GLY A 121 18.45 13.17 21.99
N ALA A 122 17.35 13.64 22.59
CA ALA A 122 17.32 14.12 23.98
C ALA A 122 17.71 13.03 24.99
N GLU A 123 17.12 11.84 24.91
CA GLU A 123 17.44 10.71 25.79
C GLU A 123 18.90 10.26 25.64
N SER A 124 19.47 10.42 24.45
CA SER A 124 20.85 10.08 24.14
C SER A 124 21.82 11.24 24.41
N GLY A 125 21.36 12.34 25.04
CA GLY A 125 22.17 13.48 25.45
C GLY A 125 22.57 14.41 24.31
N GLY A 126 21.83 14.42 23.21
CA GLY A 126 22.07 15.29 22.06
C GLY A 126 20.87 16.14 21.66
N TYR A 127 21.12 17.16 20.85
CA TYR A 127 20.07 17.83 20.09
C TYR A 127 19.89 17.16 18.72
N THR A 128 18.77 17.40 18.06
CA THR A 128 18.47 16.81 16.73
C THR A 128 18.61 17.88 15.65
N VAL A 129 19.25 17.53 14.54
CA VAL A 129 19.38 18.39 13.35
C VAL A 129 18.71 17.71 12.18
N ARG A 130 17.93 18.48 11.42
CA ARG A 130 17.35 18.05 10.15
C ARG A 130 17.51 19.16 9.11
N ALA A 131 17.90 18.78 7.91
CA ALA A 131 17.90 19.66 6.74
C ALA A 131 17.07 19.00 5.63
N SER A 132 16.48 19.81 4.76
CA SER A 132 15.86 19.33 3.53
C SER A 132 16.92 18.65 2.67
N GLY A 133 16.62 17.43 2.25
CA GLY A 133 17.55 16.55 1.56
C GLY A 133 17.97 17.07 0.19
N GLN A 134 19.24 16.84 -0.14
CA GLN A 134 19.78 16.98 -1.48
C GLN A 134 20.69 15.77 -1.78
N PRO A 135 20.97 15.44 -3.05
CA PRO A 135 21.93 14.41 -3.43
C PRO A 135 23.38 14.85 -3.16
N THR A 136 23.68 15.37 -1.97
CA THR A 136 25.00 15.82 -1.54
C THR A 136 25.00 16.03 -0.01
N TYR A 137 26.14 15.88 0.63
CA TYR A 137 26.30 16.10 2.08
C TYR A 137 26.49 17.58 2.46
N ARG A 138 26.66 18.49 1.49
CA ARG A 138 27.10 19.88 1.73
C ARG A 138 26.09 20.69 2.54
N GLY A 139 24.81 20.62 2.18
CA GLY A 139 23.74 21.29 2.91
C GLY A 139 23.59 20.74 4.33
N ASP A 140 23.69 19.41 4.49
CA ASP A 140 23.70 18.75 5.79
C ASP A 140 24.87 19.21 6.68
N ALA A 141 26.07 19.33 6.10
CA ALA A 141 27.26 19.81 6.80
C ALA A 141 27.09 21.27 7.24
N ALA A 142 26.53 22.13 6.38
CA ALA A 142 26.26 23.52 6.72
C ALA A 142 25.22 23.64 7.85
N ALA A 143 24.13 22.88 7.79
CA ALA A 143 23.13 22.84 8.85
C ALA A 143 23.70 22.33 10.19
N ALA A 144 24.57 21.30 10.14
CA ALA A 144 25.27 20.81 11.32
C ALA A 144 26.14 21.90 11.97
N LYS A 145 26.87 22.69 11.16
CA LYS A 145 27.69 23.80 11.64
C LYS A 145 26.87 24.91 12.29
N VAL A 146 25.75 25.30 11.67
CA VAL A 146 24.80 26.25 12.25
C VAL A 146 24.26 25.71 13.59
N GLY A 147 23.89 24.43 13.64
CA GLY A 147 23.47 23.75 14.86
C GLY A 147 24.52 23.78 15.97
N MET A 148 25.80 23.50 15.66
CA MET A 148 26.88 23.55 16.64
C MET A 148 27.10 24.96 17.19
N MET A 149 27.06 25.98 16.32
CA MET A 149 27.19 27.38 16.72
C MET A 149 26.04 27.80 17.65
N ILE A 150 24.79 27.48 17.29
CA ILE A 150 23.61 27.77 18.13
C ILE A 150 23.69 27.02 19.46
N ALA A 151 24.06 25.74 19.46
CA ALA A 151 24.17 24.94 20.67
C ALA A 151 25.26 25.47 21.62
N ARG A 152 26.38 26.00 21.09
CA ARG A 152 27.43 26.65 21.89
C ARG A 152 26.89 27.87 22.64
N GLU A 153 26.09 28.71 21.99
CA GLU A 153 25.48 29.87 22.65
C GLU A 153 24.38 29.47 23.63
N TYR A 154 23.50 28.55 23.23
CA TYR A 154 22.36 28.13 24.04
C TYR A 154 22.77 27.40 25.33
N TYR A 155 23.69 26.44 25.24
CA TYR A 155 24.09 25.61 26.38
C TYR A 155 25.33 26.10 27.13
N LYS A 156 26.12 27.00 26.53
CA LYS A 156 27.38 27.54 27.11
C LYS A 156 28.28 26.44 27.69
N PRO A 157 28.65 25.41 26.90
CA PRO A 157 29.44 24.29 27.39
C PRO A 157 30.82 24.74 27.88
N LYS A 158 31.37 24.00 28.86
CA LYS A 158 32.73 24.24 29.37
C LYS A 158 33.83 24.00 28.32
N THR A 159 33.53 23.20 27.30
CA THR A 159 34.44 22.89 26.21
C THR A 159 33.76 23.24 24.88
N ASN A 160 34.52 23.68 23.89
CA ASN A 160 33.97 23.99 22.56
C ASN A 160 33.61 22.74 21.73
N LYS A 161 33.97 21.55 22.22
CA LYS A 161 33.82 20.29 21.49
C LYS A 161 32.36 19.81 21.56
N ILE A 162 31.75 19.65 20.39
CA ILE A 162 30.44 19.02 20.21
C ILE A 162 30.63 17.78 19.33
N HIS A 163 30.06 16.66 19.74
CA HIS A 163 30.13 15.39 19.01
C HIS A 163 28.90 15.21 18.10
N GLY A 164 29.11 15.27 16.79
CA GLY A 164 28.08 15.01 15.78
C GLY A 164 28.01 13.55 15.33
N TYR A 165 26.80 13.04 15.11
CA TYR A 165 26.56 11.70 14.58
C TYR A 165 25.60 11.74 13.39
N ILE A 166 26.08 11.36 12.21
CA ILE A 166 25.30 11.32 10.97
C ILE A 166 24.82 9.89 10.69
N TYR A 167 23.60 9.74 10.22
CA TYR A 167 23.08 8.43 9.82
C TYR A 167 22.07 8.54 8.69
N GLY A 168 21.96 7.46 7.91
CA GLY A 168 21.06 7.42 6.76
C GLY A 168 20.97 6.03 6.15
N GLY A 169 19.77 5.68 5.68
CA GLY A 169 19.49 4.42 5.01
C GLY A 169 19.39 4.54 3.50
N SER A 170 19.75 3.48 2.75
CA SER A 170 19.54 3.41 1.30
C SER A 170 20.23 4.59 0.58
N GLY A 171 19.50 5.46 -0.14
CA GLY A 171 20.07 6.71 -0.69
C GLY A 171 20.74 7.61 0.37
N GLY A 172 20.24 7.63 1.61
CA GLY A 172 20.86 8.33 2.73
C GLY A 172 22.19 7.72 3.19
N SER A 173 22.41 6.43 2.95
CA SER A 173 23.71 5.80 3.19
C SER A 173 24.78 6.30 2.20
N LEU A 174 24.39 6.63 0.96
CA LEU A 174 25.28 7.25 -0.02
C LEU A 174 25.73 8.65 0.45
N VAL A 175 24.77 9.46 0.93
CA VAL A 175 25.05 10.78 1.52
C VAL A 175 25.95 10.63 2.75
N THR A 176 25.67 9.67 3.62
CA THR A 176 26.44 9.41 4.83
C THR A 176 27.89 9.01 4.52
N VAL A 177 28.12 8.10 3.56
CA VAL A 177 29.48 7.76 3.12
C VAL A 177 30.17 8.98 2.51
N GLY A 178 29.47 9.73 1.65
CA GLY A 178 30.01 10.96 1.07
C GLY A 178 30.39 12.01 2.10
N ALA A 179 29.59 12.18 3.14
CA ALA A 179 29.87 13.05 4.27
C ALA A 179 31.16 12.61 4.98
N MET A 180 31.30 11.32 5.31
CA MET A 180 32.48 10.85 6.06
C MET A 180 33.75 10.81 5.20
N GLU A 181 33.67 10.58 3.88
CA GLU A 181 34.84 10.63 2.99
C GLU A 181 35.31 12.07 2.70
N ASN A 182 34.41 13.06 2.77
CA ASN A 182 34.68 14.41 2.26
C ASN A 182 34.57 15.54 3.31
N THR A 183 34.26 15.20 4.57
CA THR A 183 34.22 16.19 5.66
C THR A 183 35.15 15.86 6.81
N ILE A 184 35.64 16.89 7.50
CA ILE A 184 36.52 16.77 8.66
C ILE A 184 35.98 17.66 9.79
N GLY A 185 35.85 17.11 11.00
CA GLY A 185 35.44 17.86 12.19
C GLY A 185 33.93 18.10 12.34
N ILE A 186 33.10 17.79 11.33
CA ILE A 186 31.65 17.98 11.41
C ILE A 186 30.97 16.87 12.22
N TRP A 187 31.25 15.62 11.86
CA TRP A 187 30.72 14.44 12.56
C TRP A 187 31.86 13.60 13.12
N SER A 188 31.71 13.17 14.38
CA SER A 188 32.64 12.27 15.06
C SER A 188 32.50 10.83 14.56
N GLY A 189 31.30 10.44 14.13
CA GLY A 189 31.06 9.13 13.54
C GLY A 189 29.76 9.03 12.77
N ALA A 190 29.60 7.91 12.07
CA ALA A 190 28.46 7.63 11.22
C ALA A 190 27.83 6.26 11.43
N LEU A 191 26.53 6.15 11.13
CA LEU A 191 25.82 4.89 10.99
C LEU A 191 25.15 4.81 9.61
N THR A 192 25.59 3.88 8.76
CA THR A 192 24.88 3.59 7.51
C THR A 192 23.92 2.43 7.73
N LEU A 193 22.70 2.57 7.22
CA LEU A 193 21.64 1.56 7.29
C LEU A 193 21.36 1.04 5.88
N VAL A 194 21.10 -0.26 5.73
CA VAL A 194 20.74 -0.87 4.42
C VAL A 194 21.62 -0.31 3.28
N GLN A 195 22.92 -0.55 3.43
CA GLN A 195 23.99 0.20 2.78
C GLN A 195 23.92 0.04 1.26
N ALA A 196 23.77 1.19 0.59
CA ALA A 196 23.96 1.29 -0.84
C ALA A 196 25.45 1.50 -1.17
N VAL A 197 25.85 0.93 -2.31
CA VAL A 197 27.19 0.97 -2.90
C VAL A 197 27.05 1.37 -4.38
N PRO A 198 28.14 1.64 -5.12
CA PRO A 198 28.05 2.19 -6.48
C PRO A 198 27.19 1.39 -7.47
N VAL A 199 27.00 0.10 -7.22
CA VAL A 199 26.26 -0.81 -8.10
C VAL A 199 24.82 -1.08 -7.67
N SER A 200 24.36 -0.57 -6.52
CA SER A 200 23.09 -1.01 -5.90
C SER A 200 21.85 -0.75 -6.74
N ILE A 201 21.88 0.21 -7.67
CA ILE A 201 20.75 0.48 -8.58
C ILE A 201 20.49 -0.69 -9.55
N ASN A 202 21.51 -1.52 -9.82
CA ASN A 202 21.34 -2.74 -10.62
C ASN A 202 20.55 -3.84 -9.87
N ASN A 203 20.30 -3.69 -8.56
CA ASN A 203 19.48 -4.62 -7.81
C ASN A 203 18.06 -4.72 -8.38
N TRP A 204 17.53 -3.61 -8.88
CA TRP A 204 16.20 -3.57 -9.45
C TRP A 204 16.10 -4.32 -10.78
N SER A 205 17.14 -4.28 -11.62
CA SER A 205 17.11 -4.97 -12.92
C SER A 205 17.07 -6.48 -12.72
N ILE A 206 17.94 -7.04 -11.87
CA ILE A 206 17.96 -8.49 -11.64
C ILE A 206 16.67 -9.00 -10.99
N ARG A 207 16.06 -8.19 -10.10
CA ARG A 207 14.77 -8.51 -9.48
C ARG A 207 13.65 -8.54 -10.50
N ALA A 208 13.59 -7.51 -11.36
CA ALA A 208 12.59 -7.44 -12.41
C ALA A 208 12.79 -8.57 -13.43
N LEU A 209 14.03 -8.91 -13.81
CA LEU A 209 14.32 -10.05 -14.68
C LEU A 209 13.80 -11.36 -14.09
N ALA A 210 14.13 -11.65 -12.84
CA ALA A 210 13.67 -12.85 -12.17
C ALA A 210 12.14 -12.85 -12.01
N GLY A 211 11.53 -11.71 -11.66
CA GLY A 211 10.08 -11.56 -11.60
C GLY A 211 9.41 -11.86 -12.94
N LEU A 212 9.91 -11.29 -14.03
CA LEU A 212 9.40 -11.53 -15.39
C LEU A 212 9.43 -13.02 -15.76
N VAL A 213 10.51 -13.73 -15.44
CA VAL A 213 10.67 -15.14 -15.79
C VAL A 213 9.85 -16.05 -14.88
N LEU A 214 9.78 -15.76 -13.57
CA LEU A 214 9.27 -16.67 -12.55
C LEU A 214 7.80 -16.44 -12.18
N GLU A 215 7.13 -15.44 -12.75
CA GLU A 215 5.76 -15.04 -12.35
C GLU A 215 4.76 -16.21 -12.37
N ASN A 216 4.82 -17.07 -13.40
CA ASN A 216 3.96 -18.26 -13.51
C ASN A 216 4.26 -19.36 -12.48
N LYS A 217 5.32 -19.19 -11.69
CA LYS A 217 5.78 -20.10 -10.62
C LYS A 217 5.70 -19.44 -9.23
N SER A 218 5.07 -18.28 -9.12
CA SER A 218 5.02 -17.50 -7.89
C SER A 218 4.44 -18.31 -6.72
N VAL A 219 3.36 -19.06 -6.96
CA VAL A 219 2.66 -19.84 -5.93
C VAL A 219 3.55 -20.96 -5.41
N GLU A 220 4.18 -21.74 -6.31
CA GLU A 220 5.06 -22.83 -5.92
C GLU A 220 6.31 -22.33 -5.18
N ILE A 221 6.88 -21.19 -5.61
CA ILE A 221 8.04 -20.58 -4.95
C ILE A 221 7.68 -20.09 -3.55
N GLU A 222 6.55 -19.40 -3.39
CA GLU A 222 6.10 -18.92 -2.08
C GLU A 222 5.79 -20.09 -1.14
N ASP A 223 5.08 -21.12 -1.61
CA ASP A 223 4.74 -22.29 -0.80
C ASP A 223 5.99 -23.04 -0.31
N ALA A 224 6.99 -23.21 -1.18
CA ALA A 224 8.25 -23.83 -0.82
C ALA A 224 9.02 -23.05 0.27
N LEU A 225 8.88 -21.72 0.32
CA LEU A 225 9.63 -20.83 1.23
C LEU A 225 8.90 -20.45 2.51
N ARG A 226 7.58 -20.58 2.55
CA ARG A 226 6.78 -20.31 3.76
C ARG A 226 7.18 -21.27 4.90
N PRO A 227 6.95 -20.87 6.18
CA PRO A 227 7.18 -21.76 7.30
C PRO A 227 6.43 -23.09 7.11
N GLY A 228 7.14 -24.23 7.25
CA GLY A 228 6.57 -25.56 7.01
C GLY A 228 6.62 -26.06 5.56
N GLY A 229 7.01 -25.21 4.61
CA GLY A 229 7.26 -25.58 3.21
C GLY A 229 8.48 -26.48 3.02
N SER A 230 8.67 -26.96 1.80
CA SER A 230 9.75 -27.92 1.45
C SER A 230 11.16 -27.33 1.60
N GLY A 231 11.31 -26.02 1.45
CA GLY A 231 12.58 -25.33 1.30
C GLY A 231 13.26 -25.53 -0.07
N ASP A 232 12.69 -26.36 -0.96
CA ASP A 232 13.20 -26.62 -2.30
C ASP A 232 12.39 -25.87 -3.36
N VAL A 233 12.92 -24.71 -3.75
CA VAL A 233 12.36 -23.82 -4.78
C VAL A 233 12.67 -24.25 -6.21
N TYR A 234 13.51 -25.28 -6.43
CA TYR A 234 14.05 -25.61 -7.76
C TYR A 234 13.36 -26.82 -8.43
N SER A 235 12.63 -27.62 -7.65
CA SER A 235 12.02 -28.87 -8.11
C SER A 235 10.98 -28.68 -9.23
N SER A 236 10.24 -27.58 -9.20
CA SER A 236 9.16 -27.27 -10.15
C SER A 236 9.59 -26.37 -11.32
N LEU A 237 10.85 -25.90 -11.33
CA LEU A 237 11.34 -24.93 -12.30
C LEU A 237 11.95 -25.62 -13.54
N SER A 238 11.59 -25.10 -14.72
CA SER A 238 12.26 -25.40 -15.98
C SER A 238 13.73 -24.95 -15.95
N PRO A 239 14.59 -25.41 -16.88
CA PRO A 239 15.98 -24.96 -16.95
C PRO A 239 16.14 -23.43 -17.04
N THR A 240 15.27 -22.74 -17.79
CA THR A 240 15.35 -21.28 -17.95
C THR A 240 14.94 -20.55 -16.66
N GLU A 241 13.86 -20.99 -16.02
CA GLU A 241 13.41 -20.46 -14.73
C GLU A 241 14.45 -20.69 -13.63
N ARG A 242 15.04 -21.89 -13.59
CA ARG A 242 16.13 -22.23 -12.66
C ARG A 242 17.32 -21.28 -12.83
N THR A 243 17.81 -21.08 -14.06
CA THR A 243 18.93 -20.17 -14.32
C THR A 243 18.61 -18.73 -13.90
N ALA A 244 17.38 -18.25 -14.12
CA ALA A 244 16.98 -16.91 -13.68
C ALA A 244 17.00 -16.76 -12.14
N LEU A 245 16.51 -17.77 -11.40
CA LEU A 245 16.55 -17.76 -9.93
C LEU A 245 17.98 -17.90 -9.39
N GLU A 246 18.80 -18.73 -10.03
CA GLU A 246 20.22 -18.90 -9.70
C GLU A 246 21.00 -17.60 -9.91
N GLU A 247 20.78 -16.90 -11.02
CA GLU A 247 21.38 -15.59 -11.29
C GLU A 247 20.96 -14.55 -10.25
N ALA A 248 19.66 -14.47 -9.94
CA ALA A 248 19.16 -13.55 -8.91
C ALA A 248 19.79 -13.81 -7.55
N THR A 249 19.89 -15.09 -7.17
CA THR A 249 20.54 -15.51 -5.93
C THR A 249 22.04 -15.18 -5.91
N ALA A 250 22.75 -15.49 -7.01
CA ALA A 250 24.19 -15.24 -7.12
C ALA A 250 24.53 -13.74 -7.15
N PHE A 251 23.62 -12.92 -7.66
CA PHE A 251 23.75 -11.47 -7.65
C PHE A 251 23.45 -10.86 -6.27
N GLY A 252 22.66 -11.54 -5.44
CA GLY A 252 22.44 -11.19 -4.04
C GLY A 252 21.00 -11.03 -3.58
N VAL A 253 20.00 -11.33 -4.43
CA VAL A 253 18.59 -11.32 -4.02
C VAL A 253 18.41 -12.35 -2.90
N PRO A 254 17.92 -11.96 -1.70
CA PRO A 254 17.71 -12.92 -0.62
C PRO A 254 16.69 -13.98 -1.01
N ILE A 255 17.06 -15.26 -0.90
CA ILE A 255 16.14 -16.38 -1.23
C ILE A 255 14.84 -16.26 -0.43
N LYS A 256 14.93 -15.93 0.86
CA LYS A 256 13.75 -15.76 1.72
C LYS A 256 12.82 -14.60 1.29
N GLY A 257 13.32 -13.63 0.52
CA GLY A 257 12.50 -12.54 -0.01
C GLY A 257 11.38 -13.05 -0.92
N TRP A 258 11.63 -14.13 -1.66
CA TRP A 258 10.67 -14.75 -2.56
C TRP A 258 9.47 -15.42 -1.86
N GLU A 259 9.43 -15.46 -0.53
CA GLU A 259 8.19 -15.74 0.23
C GLU A 259 7.10 -14.68 -0.01
N SER A 260 7.48 -13.53 -0.59
CA SER A 260 6.58 -12.49 -1.10
C SER A 260 6.97 -12.18 -2.54
N PHE A 261 6.50 -12.99 -3.48
CA PHE A 261 6.97 -12.98 -4.86
C PHE A 261 6.80 -11.61 -5.50
N TYR A 262 5.59 -11.05 -5.43
CA TYR A 262 5.28 -9.76 -6.04
C TYR A 262 6.06 -8.60 -5.42
N GLU A 263 6.23 -8.58 -4.10
CA GLU A 263 7.06 -7.57 -3.44
C GLU A 263 8.52 -7.65 -3.93
N THR A 264 9.02 -8.87 -4.15
CA THR A 264 10.39 -9.10 -4.60
C THR A 264 10.60 -8.80 -6.08
N GLY A 265 9.83 -9.40 -6.99
CA GLY A 265 10.13 -9.37 -8.43
C GLY A 265 9.14 -8.58 -9.30
N ALA A 266 7.94 -8.29 -8.82
CA ALA A 266 6.84 -7.81 -9.66
C ALA A 266 5.92 -6.82 -8.90
N SER A 267 6.51 -5.74 -8.37
CA SER A 267 5.78 -4.70 -7.63
C SER A 267 5.81 -3.36 -8.33
N GLU A 268 4.74 -2.58 -8.13
CA GLU A 268 4.64 -1.21 -8.65
C GLU A 268 5.83 -0.34 -8.22
N SER A 269 6.25 -0.44 -6.95
CA SER A 269 7.40 0.31 -6.43
C SER A 269 8.71 -0.02 -7.14
N LEU A 270 8.92 -1.30 -7.49
CA LEU A 270 10.10 -1.73 -8.25
C LEU A 270 10.09 -1.13 -9.65
N TRP A 271 8.95 -1.24 -10.34
CA TRP A 271 8.80 -0.74 -11.70
C TRP A 271 8.91 0.79 -11.77
N GLU A 272 8.35 1.51 -10.79
CA GLU A 272 8.48 2.96 -10.69
C GLU A 272 9.92 3.40 -10.43
N SER A 273 10.65 2.66 -9.58
CA SER A 273 12.08 2.94 -9.33
C SER A 273 12.91 2.71 -10.59
N LEU A 274 12.66 1.62 -11.32
CA LEU A 274 13.29 1.34 -12.62
C LEU A 274 13.01 2.44 -13.63
N ARG A 275 11.79 2.97 -13.69
CA ARG A 275 11.41 4.00 -14.66
C ARG A 275 12.00 5.37 -14.30
N THR A 276 11.74 5.84 -13.09
CA THR A 276 12.03 7.22 -12.66
C THR A 276 13.51 7.47 -12.37
N VAL A 277 14.25 6.43 -11.99
CA VAL A 277 15.67 6.56 -11.61
C VAL A 277 16.56 6.02 -12.71
N SER A 278 16.59 4.69 -12.92
CA SER A 278 17.56 4.09 -13.84
C SER A 278 17.18 4.29 -15.31
N GLY A 279 15.91 4.14 -15.69
CA GLY A 279 15.41 4.34 -17.06
C GLY A 279 15.55 5.78 -17.53
N ALA A 280 15.18 6.75 -16.69
CA ALA A 280 15.39 8.17 -16.96
C ALA A 280 16.89 8.51 -17.08
N ALA A 281 17.75 7.95 -16.21
CA ALA A 281 19.19 8.17 -16.29
C ALA A 281 19.82 7.54 -17.53
N VAL A 282 19.43 6.30 -17.90
CA VAL A 282 19.88 5.62 -19.12
C VAL A 282 19.49 6.42 -20.35
N THR A 283 18.26 6.90 -20.44
CA THR A 283 17.80 7.71 -21.57
C THR A 283 18.64 8.99 -21.75
N ARG A 284 19.10 9.59 -20.64
CA ARG A 284 19.92 10.82 -20.66
C ARG A 284 21.41 10.54 -20.89
N MET A 285 21.96 9.51 -20.27
CA MET A 285 23.42 9.28 -20.17
C MET A 285 23.93 8.23 -21.16
N ASP A 286 23.06 7.31 -21.58
CA ASP A 286 23.37 6.22 -22.50
C ASP A 286 22.22 5.97 -23.51
N PRO A 287 21.89 6.97 -24.35
CA PRO A 287 20.68 6.94 -25.19
C PRO A 287 20.67 5.82 -26.24
N THR A 288 21.82 5.23 -26.58
CA THR A 288 21.90 4.13 -27.55
C THR A 288 21.66 2.74 -26.94
N TYR A 289 21.52 2.65 -25.62
CA TYR A 289 21.38 1.36 -24.93
C TYR A 289 20.18 0.54 -25.43
N VAL A 290 19.01 1.17 -25.55
CA VAL A 290 17.78 0.46 -25.93
C VAL A 290 17.90 -0.10 -27.35
N ASP A 291 18.40 0.69 -28.29
CA ASP A 291 18.58 0.23 -29.67
C ASP A 291 19.61 -0.88 -29.78
N ASP A 292 20.72 -0.77 -29.04
CA ASP A 292 21.74 -1.81 -28.99
C ASP A 292 21.20 -3.10 -28.35
N PHE A 293 20.41 -2.99 -27.29
CA PHE A 293 19.81 -4.14 -26.60
C PHE A 293 18.97 -5.01 -27.53
N TRP A 294 18.21 -4.39 -28.43
CA TRP A 294 17.31 -5.10 -29.33
C TRP A 294 17.98 -5.53 -30.65
N ASN A 295 19.07 -4.89 -31.07
CA ASN A 295 19.61 -5.08 -32.42
C ASN A 295 21.05 -5.61 -32.49
N LYS A 296 21.87 -5.50 -31.43
CA LYS A 296 23.28 -5.93 -31.47
C LYS A 296 23.48 -7.35 -30.91
N PRO A 297 24.35 -8.18 -31.53
CA PRO A 297 24.67 -9.51 -31.02
C PRO A 297 25.15 -9.51 -29.57
N GLY A 298 24.76 -10.53 -28.81
CA GLY A 298 25.13 -10.73 -27.40
C GLY A 298 24.23 -9.99 -26.40
N TYR A 299 23.31 -9.13 -26.87
CA TYR A 299 22.25 -8.58 -26.03
C TYR A 299 21.02 -9.49 -26.02
N LEU A 300 20.32 -9.54 -24.89
CA LEU A 300 19.25 -10.50 -24.62
C LEU A 300 18.05 -10.31 -25.55
N GLY A 301 17.75 -9.07 -25.94
CA GLY A 301 16.68 -8.78 -26.90
C GLY A 301 16.90 -9.39 -28.29
N SER A 302 18.16 -9.53 -28.71
CA SER A 302 18.53 -10.09 -30.02
C SER A 302 19.02 -11.55 -29.97
N GLU A 303 19.31 -12.08 -28.78
CA GLU A 303 19.88 -13.41 -28.61
C GLU A 303 18.87 -14.52 -28.91
N HIS A 304 19.30 -15.56 -29.64
CA HIS A 304 18.53 -16.78 -29.86
C HIS A 304 18.65 -17.74 -28.65
N SER A 305 18.06 -17.35 -27.52
CA SER A 305 17.97 -18.14 -26.30
C SER A 305 16.53 -18.21 -25.80
N SER A 306 16.18 -19.20 -24.98
CA SER A 306 14.84 -19.31 -24.38
C SER A 306 14.45 -18.05 -23.61
N LEU A 307 15.42 -17.42 -22.93
CA LEU A 307 15.22 -16.17 -22.22
C LEU A 307 15.03 -14.98 -23.19
N GLY A 308 15.79 -14.92 -24.29
CA GLY A 308 15.59 -13.92 -25.33
C GLY A 308 14.23 -14.01 -26.02
N GLU A 309 13.70 -15.24 -26.20
CA GLU A 309 12.34 -15.43 -26.73
C GLU A 309 11.26 -14.91 -25.78
N ILE A 310 11.44 -15.04 -24.45
CA ILE A 310 10.51 -14.43 -23.46
C ILE A 310 10.46 -12.92 -23.68
N PHE A 311 11.61 -12.26 -23.83
CA PHE A 311 11.67 -10.81 -24.04
C PHE A 311 11.02 -10.38 -25.36
N ARG A 312 11.28 -11.10 -26.46
CA ARG A 312 10.67 -10.79 -27.76
C ARG A 312 9.16 -11.02 -27.77
N LYS A 313 8.68 -12.03 -27.04
CA LYS A 313 7.25 -12.32 -26.91
C LYS A 313 6.49 -11.23 -26.15
N GLU A 314 7.10 -10.66 -25.12
CA GLU A 314 6.51 -9.59 -24.30
C GLU A 314 6.71 -8.18 -24.91
N MET A 315 7.49 -8.06 -25.98
CA MET A 315 7.77 -6.78 -26.62
C MET A 315 6.52 -6.21 -27.28
N LEU A 316 6.18 -4.99 -26.88
CA LEU A 316 5.19 -4.15 -27.51
C LEU A 316 5.93 -3.04 -28.25
N ASP A 317 5.73 -2.96 -29.57
CA ASP A 317 6.28 -1.91 -30.43
C ASP A 317 5.41 -1.75 -31.68
N TYR A 318 4.42 -0.87 -31.63
CA TYR A 318 3.44 -0.72 -32.71
C TYR A 318 2.78 0.65 -32.75
N LYS A 319 2.23 1.00 -33.91
CA LYS A 319 1.42 2.22 -34.09
C LYS A 319 -0.06 1.90 -33.95
N THR A 320 -0.81 2.78 -33.29
CA THR A 320 -2.27 2.74 -33.18
C THR A 320 -2.84 4.15 -33.10
N SER A 321 -4.16 4.31 -32.96
CA SER A 321 -4.81 5.62 -32.84
C SER A 321 -5.60 5.71 -31.54
N ILE A 322 -5.77 6.93 -31.02
CA ILE A 322 -6.61 7.18 -29.84
C ILE A 322 -8.09 7.18 -30.25
N ILE A 323 -8.90 6.30 -29.69
CA ILE A 323 -10.36 6.27 -29.88
C ILE A 323 -11.05 7.26 -28.95
N SER A 324 -10.65 7.31 -27.68
CA SER A 324 -11.24 8.22 -26.68
C SER A 324 -10.25 8.58 -25.60
N ILE A 325 -10.50 9.73 -24.96
CA ILE A 325 -9.68 10.27 -23.88
C ILE A 325 -10.59 10.52 -22.69
N GLN A 326 -10.34 9.83 -21.58
CA GLN A 326 -11.00 10.14 -20.31
C GLN A 326 -10.22 11.23 -19.58
N ARG A 327 -10.94 12.17 -18.98
CA ARG A 327 -10.37 13.30 -18.22
C ARG A 327 -10.91 13.30 -16.80
N ASP A 328 -10.10 13.77 -15.86
CA ASP A 328 -10.51 13.98 -14.47
C ASP A 328 -11.36 15.26 -14.31
N ALA A 329 -11.74 15.56 -13.06
CA ALA A 329 -12.50 16.75 -12.70
C ALA A 329 -11.79 18.07 -13.08
N ASN A 330 -10.46 18.07 -13.21
CA ASN A 330 -9.66 19.23 -13.60
C ASN A 330 -9.40 19.28 -15.12
N GLN A 331 -10.11 18.46 -15.91
CA GLN A 331 -9.95 18.33 -17.36
C GLN A 331 -8.58 17.79 -17.81
N VAL A 332 -7.83 17.16 -16.90
CA VAL A 332 -6.53 16.53 -17.22
C VAL A 332 -6.78 15.12 -17.74
N PRO A 333 -6.18 14.70 -18.88
CA PRO A 333 -6.27 13.32 -19.36
C PRO A 333 -5.74 12.33 -18.31
N VAL A 334 -6.52 11.28 -18.03
CA VAL A 334 -6.16 10.22 -17.06
C VAL A 334 -6.17 8.83 -17.67
N GLU A 335 -6.90 8.61 -18.77
CA GLU A 335 -6.97 7.32 -19.46
C GLU A 335 -7.15 7.51 -20.96
N LEU A 336 -6.57 6.61 -21.75
CA LEU A 336 -6.75 6.55 -23.20
C LEU A 336 -7.37 5.21 -23.60
N THR A 337 -8.35 5.24 -24.49
CA THR A 337 -8.79 4.05 -25.23
C THR A 337 -8.11 4.05 -26.58
N LEU A 338 -7.40 2.98 -26.91
CA LEU A 338 -6.65 2.80 -28.15
C LEU A 338 -7.45 1.98 -29.16
N ASP A 339 -7.12 2.10 -30.44
CA ASP A 339 -7.76 1.27 -31.47
C ASP A 339 -7.30 -0.20 -31.41
N ALA A 340 -6.01 -0.40 -31.12
CA ALA A 340 -5.40 -1.71 -30.90
C ALA A 340 -4.92 -1.85 -29.46
N ALA A 341 -5.40 -2.91 -28.80
CA ALA A 341 -5.02 -3.27 -27.43
C ALA A 341 -3.51 -3.59 -27.34
N PRO A 342 -2.83 -3.21 -26.24
CA PRO A 342 -1.51 -3.72 -25.91
C PRO A 342 -1.61 -5.23 -25.65
N LYS A 343 -1.20 -6.04 -26.62
CA LYS A 343 -1.32 -7.51 -26.54
C LYS A 343 -0.30 -8.12 -25.57
N SER A 344 -0.52 -7.96 -24.28
CA SER A 344 0.19 -8.68 -23.23
C SER A 344 -0.79 -9.21 -22.20
N ALA A 345 -0.43 -10.34 -21.58
CA ALA A 345 -1.12 -10.90 -20.43
C ALA A 345 -0.48 -10.41 -19.12
N ARG A 346 0.15 -9.22 -19.15
CA ARG A 346 0.81 -8.59 -18.02
C ARG A 346 0.66 -7.09 -18.10
N THR A 347 0.70 -6.49 -16.93
CA THR A 347 0.73 -5.04 -16.77
C THR A 347 2.13 -4.49 -17.07
N TYR A 348 2.23 -3.58 -18.03
CA TYR A 348 3.49 -2.93 -18.40
C TYR A 348 3.42 -1.42 -18.39
N TRP A 349 4.57 -0.80 -18.08
CA TRP A 349 4.82 0.60 -18.43
C TRP A 349 5.03 0.73 -19.93
N LEU A 350 4.33 1.70 -20.50
CA LEU A 350 4.32 2.01 -21.91
C LEU A 350 4.85 3.44 -22.12
N ASP A 351 5.84 3.55 -22.99
CA ASP A 351 6.22 4.81 -23.61
C ASP A 351 5.33 5.04 -24.83
N ILE A 352 4.54 6.11 -24.78
CA ILE A 352 3.63 6.50 -25.86
C ILE A 352 4.18 7.75 -26.52
N SER A 353 4.61 7.61 -27.78
CA SER A 353 5.01 8.77 -28.61
C SER A 353 3.83 9.24 -29.44
N ILE A 354 3.49 10.52 -29.34
CA ILE A 354 2.42 11.15 -30.10
C ILE A 354 2.96 11.50 -31.49
N ILE A 355 2.30 11.04 -32.56
CA ILE A 355 2.80 11.16 -33.93
C ILE A 355 1.95 12.16 -34.71
N SER A 356 2.62 13.06 -35.44
CA SER A 356 1.97 13.98 -36.37
C SER A 356 1.47 13.27 -37.62
N LYS A 357 0.66 13.95 -38.44
CA LYS A 357 0.23 13.42 -39.75
C LYS A 357 1.41 13.17 -40.69
N ASP A 358 2.49 13.91 -40.52
CA ASP A 358 3.71 13.81 -41.33
C ASP A 358 4.70 12.77 -40.78
N GLY A 359 4.37 12.10 -39.67
CA GLY A 359 5.18 11.04 -39.06
C GLY A 359 6.18 11.52 -37.99
N GLU A 360 6.21 12.81 -37.68
CA GLU A 360 7.09 13.41 -36.66
C GLU A 360 6.58 13.13 -35.24
N VAL A 361 7.50 12.97 -34.27
CA VAL A 361 7.14 12.80 -32.85
C VAL A 361 6.88 14.16 -32.22
N LEU A 362 5.62 14.43 -31.86
CA LEU A 362 5.17 15.70 -31.27
C LEU A 362 5.41 15.78 -29.76
N GLY A 363 5.37 14.63 -29.08
CA GLY A 363 5.51 14.55 -27.63
C GLY A 363 5.57 13.11 -27.16
N LYS A 364 5.99 12.90 -25.91
CA LYS A 364 6.03 11.58 -25.27
C LYS A 364 5.30 11.62 -23.95
N ILE A 365 4.51 10.60 -23.69
CA ILE A 365 3.82 10.38 -22.42
C ILE A 365 4.05 8.94 -21.96
N THR A 366 3.89 8.72 -20.67
CA THR A 366 3.94 7.41 -20.04
C THR A 366 2.55 6.96 -19.67
N ALA A 367 2.22 5.71 -19.97
CA ALA A 367 0.98 5.07 -19.56
C ALA A 367 1.24 3.66 -19.02
N LYS A 368 0.22 3.07 -18.43
CA LYS A 368 0.22 1.72 -17.91
C LYS A 368 -0.87 0.92 -18.59
N GLY A 369 -0.52 -0.24 -19.14
CA GLY A 369 -1.50 -1.22 -19.65
C GLY A 369 -2.17 -1.99 -18.52
N HIS A 370 -3.28 -2.65 -18.81
CA HIS A 370 -3.96 -3.54 -17.87
C HIS A 370 -3.62 -5.00 -18.13
N ASP A 371 -3.96 -5.85 -17.16
CA ASP A 371 -3.71 -7.29 -17.21
C ASP A 371 -4.75 -8.05 -18.07
N ASP A 372 -4.95 -7.56 -19.29
CA ASP A 372 -5.81 -8.19 -20.30
C ASP A 372 -5.35 -7.78 -21.70
N SER A 373 -4.93 -8.78 -22.48
CA SER A 373 -4.45 -8.59 -23.86
C SER A 373 -5.49 -8.05 -24.84
N ASN A 374 -6.78 -8.06 -24.46
CA ASN A 374 -7.88 -7.50 -25.25
C ASN A 374 -8.30 -6.12 -24.77
N ASP A 375 -7.82 -5.67 -23.61
CA ASP A 375 -8.16 -4.35 -23.08
C ASP A 375 -7.47 -3.27 -23.92
N LYS A 376 -8.30 -2.39 -24.46
CA LYS A 376 -7.87 -1.26 -25.29
C LYS A 376 -7.52 -0.03 -24.45
N THR A 377 -7.74 -0.07 -23.15
CA THR A 377 -7.51 1.06 -22.27
C THR A 377 -6.10 1.06 -21.69
N VAL A 378 -5.56 2.26 -21.51
CA VAL A 378 -4.28 2.49 -20.82
C VAL A 378 -4.43 3.66 -19.86
N THR A 379 -3.98 3.47 -18.63
CA THR A 379 -4.01 4.50 -17.59
C THR A 379 -2.81 5.42 -17.74
N LEU A 380 -3.03 6.73 -17.83
CA LEU A 380 -1.94 7.71 -17.94
C LEU A 380 -1.25 7.92 -16.60
N HIS A 381 0.08 7.96 -16.63
CA HIS A 381 0.85 8.29 -15.44
C HIS A 381 0.59 9.74 -15.01
N ARG A 382 0.47 9.98 -13.69
CA ARG A 382 0.07 11.30 -13.14
C ARG A 382 1.11 12.41 -13.37
N ASN A 383 2.39 12.06 -13.51
CA ASN A 383 3.48 13.02 -13.71
C ASN A 383 3.84 13.25 -15.19
N ASN A 384 2.90 12.99 -16.10
CA ASN A 384 3.11 13.36 -17.51
C ASN A 384 3.19 14.89 -17.66
N ASP A 385 4.01 15.35 -18.61
CA ASP A 385 4.11 16.77 -18.94
C ASP A 385 2.76 17.29 -19.46
N HIS A 386 2.23 18.36 -18.84
CA HIS A 386 0.97 18.97 -19.25
C HIS A 386 0.98 19.45 -20.70
N SER A 387 2.15 19.88 -21.21
CA SER A 387 2.33 20.27 -22.61
C SER A 387 2.18 19.07 -23.54
N ALA A 388 2.76 17.91 -23.20
CA ALA A 388 2.58 16.66 -23.93
C ALA A 388 1.13 16.15 -23.86
N LEU A 389 0.49 16.21 -22.69
CA LEU A 389 -0.92 15.84 -22.52
C LEU A 389 -1.87 16.73 -23.34
N SER A 390 -1.53 18.00 -23.55
CA SER A 390 -2.34 18.93 -24.33
C SER A 390 -2.39 18.59 -25.82
N LEU A 391 -1.44 17.79 -26.32
CA LEU A 391 -1.39 17.32 -27.70
C LEU A 391 -2.34 16.15 -27.98
N LEU A 392 -2.91 15.53 -26.94
CA LEU A 392 -3.77 14.36 -27.08
C LEU A 392 -5.13 14.74 -27.69
N GLN A 393 -5.45 14.12 -28.81
CA GLN A 393 -6.70 14.30 -29.55
C GLN A 393 -7.22 12.96 -30.03
N GLN A 394 -8.54 12.82 -30.11
CA GLN A 394 -9.16 11.66 -30.72
C GLN A 394 -8.72 11.52 -32.19
N GLY A 395 -8.42 10.29 -32.61
CA GLY A 395 -7.95 9.96 -33.95
C GLY A 395 -6.46 10.24 -34.19
N ILE A 396 -5.74 10.85 -33.24
CA ILE A 396 -4.29 11.03 -33.39
C ILE A 396 -3.57 9.68 -33.35
N GLN A 397 -2.55 9.53 -34.20
CA GLN A 397 -1.72 8.34 -34.19
C GLN A 397 -0.72 8.41 -33.03
N VAL A 398 -0.51 7.29 -32.38
CA VAL A 398 0.47 7.11 -31.31
C VAL A 398 1.31 5.86 -31.58
N HIS A 399 2.57 5.90 -31.15
CA HIS A 399 3.47 4.75 -31.12
C HIS A 399 3.55 4.23 -29.68
N ILE A 400 3.14 3.00 -29.46
CA ILE A 400 3.18 2.32 -28.16
C ILE A 400 4.44 1.46 -28.12
N SER A 401 5.26 1.65 -27.08
CA SER A 401 6.46 0.86 -26.88
C SER A 401 6.69 0.50 -25.41
N ASN A 402 7.10 -0.73 -25.11
CA ASN A 402 7.65 -1.12 -23.79
C ASN A 402 9.15 -1.49 -23.87
N ARG A 403 9.81 -1.16 -24.99
CA ARG A 403 11.19 -1.56 -25.30
C ARG A 403 12.20 -1.11 -24.24
N LEU A 404 12.09 0.12 -23.74
CA LEU A 404 12.94 0.61 -22.65
C LEU A 404 12.68 -0.19 -21.37
N PHE A 405 11.41 -0.32 -20.97
CA PHE A 405 11.02 -1.04 -19.76
C PHE A 405 11.58 -2.47 -19.73
N LEU A 406 11.44 -3.22 -20.82
CA LEU A 406 12.00 -4.56 -20.94
C LEU A 406 13.53 -4.55 -20.93
N ALA A 407 14.19 -3.68 -21.72
CA ALA A 407 15.65 -3.60 -21.73
C ALA A 407 16.24 -3.38 -20.32
N MET A 408 15.58 -2.55 -19.49
CA MET A 408 16.01 -2.30 -18.11
C MET A 408 16.04 -3.54 -17.21
N HIS A 409 15.33 -4.62 -17.53
CA HIS A 409 15.39 -5.88 -16.77
C HIS A 409 16.78 -6.52 -16.84
N ALA A 410 17.55 -6.27 -17.90
CA ALA A 410 18.85 -6.89 -18.10
C ALA A 410 20.04 -5.92 -17.90
N LEU A 411 19.81 -4.70 -17.39
CA LEU A 411 20.85 -3.67 -17.29
C LEU A 411 22.11 -4.14 -16.54
N HIS A 412 21.95 -4.91 -15.46
CA HIS A 412 23.06 -5.43 -14.65
C HIS A 412 24.05 -6.29 -15.45
N ARG A 413 23.57 -7.02 -16.48
CA ARG A 413 24.43 -7.85 -17.34
C ARG A 413 25.39 -7.02 -18.20
N TYR A 414 25.00 -5.79 -18.54
CA TYR A 414 25.75 -4.91 -19.45
C TYR A 414 26.48 -3.76 -18.74
N SER A 415 26.42 -3.72 -17.41
CA SER A 415 27.02 -2.68 -16.56
C SER A 415 27.87 -3.28 -15.45
N VAL A 416 28.62 -4.33 -15.78
CA VAL A 416 29.53 -5.00 -14.86
C VAL A 416 30.61 -4.00 -14.39
N PRO A 417 30.80 -3.79 -13.07
CA PRO A 417 31.70 -2.78 -12.55
C PRO A 417 33.14 -3.06 -12.98
N LYS A 418 33.86 -2.00 -13.36
CA LYS A 418 35.28 -2.09 -13.76
C LYS A 418 36.20 -2.29 -12.56
N ARG A 419 35.81 -1.76 -11.40
CA ARG A 419 36.56 -1.92 -10.14
C ARG A 419 36.44 -3.36 -9.63
N ALA A 420 37.57 -3.96 -9.27
CA ALA A 420 37.62 -5.31 -8.75
C ALA A 420 36.99 -5.46 -7.35
N GLY A 421 36.43 -6.63 -7.09
CA GLY A 421 35.97 -7.06 -5.75
C GLY A 421 34.46 -7.08 -5.55
N PHE A 422 33.66 -6.57 -6.50
CA PHE A 422 32.20 -6.74 -6.52
C PHE A 422 31.82 -8.19 -6.87
N TYR A 423 32.04 -9.11 -5.93
CA TYR A 423 31.90 -10.55 -6.16
C TYR A 423 30.48 -10.99 -6.52
N GLY A 424 29.45 -10.18 -6.22
CA GLY A 424 28.09 -10.42 -6.72
C GLY A 424 27.98 -10.47 -8.24
N TYR A 425 28.97 -9.93 -8.97
CA TYR A 425 29.03 -9.96 -10.43
C TYR A 425 29.92 -11.09 -10.97
N ASP A 426 30.55 -11.92 -10.13
CA ASP A 426 31.53 -12.91 -10.59
C ASP A 426 30.88 -13.98 -11.49
N HIS A 427 29.59 -14.26 -11.33
CA HIS A 427 28.83 -15.16 -12.22
C HIS A 427 28.62 -14.60 -13.64
N LEU A 428 28.86 -13.30 -13.84
CA LEU A 428 28.81 -12.63 -15.15
C LEU A 428 30.20 -12.53 -15.80
N ARG A 429 31.20 -13.21 -15.23
CA ARG A 429 32.58 -13.22 -15.73
C ARG A 429 33.01 -14.64 -16.07
N ASP A 430 33.86 -14.76 -17.08
CA ASP A 430 34.52 -16.01 -17.42
C ASP A 430 35.64 -16.37 -16.43
N SER A 431 36.29 -17.51 -16.63
CA SER A 431 37.42 -17.97 -15.81
C SER A 431 38.65 -17.04 -15.84
N LYS A 432 38.71 -16.09 -16.78
CA LYS A 432 39.76 -15.06 -16.88
C LYS A 432 39.33 -13.73 -16.25
N GLY A 433 38.11 -13.65 -15.70
CA GLY A 433 37.55 -12.43 -15.10
C GLY A 433 36.94 -11.44 -16.11
N THR A 434 36.83 -11.84 -17.38
CA THR A 434 36.26 -11.01 -18.46
C THR A 434 34.74 -11.12 -18.45
N PRO A 435 33.98 -10.01 -18.56
CA PRO A 435 32.52 -10.08 -18.69
C PRO A 435 32.08 -10.94 -19.87
N ILE A 436 31.11 -11.82 -19.64
CA ILE A 436 30.60 -12.75 -20.67
C ILE A 436 29.59 -12.10 -21.63
N TYR A 437 29.00 -10.98 -21.23
CA TYR A 437 28.05 -10.20 -22.02
C TYR A 437 28.70 -8.89 -22.54
N PRO A 438 28.17 -8.28 -23.62
CA PRO A 438 28.58 -6.95 -24.06
C PRO A 438 28.54 -5.93 -22.92
N GLN A 439 29.45 -4.97 -22.88
CA GLN A 439 29.49 -3.96 -21.79
C GLN A 439 29.29 -2.55 -22.32
N ARG A 440 28.51 -1.76 -21.59
CA ARG A 440 28.31 -0.33 -21.87
C ARG A 440 29.53 0.47 -21.45
N SER A 441 29.84 1.53 -22.19
CA SER A 441 30.92 2.45 -21.86
C SER A 441 30.57 3.32 -20.65
N VAL A 442 29.30 3.66 -20.50
CA VAL A 442 28.73 4.47 -19.41
C VAL A 442 28.13 3.56 -18.34
N LEU A 443 28.71 3.56 -17.15
CA LEU A 443 28.16 2.87 -15.98
C LEU A 443 27.17 3.79 -15.27
N VAL A 444 25.95 3.87 -15.80
CA VAL A 444 24.90 4.80 -15.35
C VAL A 444 24.62 4.66 -13.85
N THR A 445 24.58 3.44 -13.33
CA THR A 445 24.32 3.18 -11.90
C THR A 445 25.40 3.74 -10.98
N GLU A 446 26.68 3.61 -11.36
CA GLU A 446 27.79 4.22 -10.64
C GLU A 446 27.73 5.75 -10.68
N GLN A 447 27.31 6.34 -11.80
CA GLN A 447 27.15 7.80 -11.92
C GLN A 447 26.03 8.33 -11.02
N ILE A 448 24.89 7.62 -10.93
CA ILE A 448 23.81 7.95 -10.01
C ILE A 448 24.32 7.91 -8.57
N ALA A 449 25.00 6.84 -8.16
CA ALA A 449 25.53 6.70 -6.81
C ALA A 449 26.58 7.78 -6.47
N ARG A 450 27.47 8.10 -7.42
CA ARG A 450 28.46 9.18 -7.28
C ARG A 450 27.77 10.54 -7.13
N SER A 451 26.73 10.79 -7.93
CA SER A 451 25.95 12.02 -7.82
C SER A 451 25.26 12.11 -6.46
N ALA A 452 24.50 11.07 -6.06
CA ALA A 452 23.71 11.04 -4.83
C ALA A 452 24.56 11.16 -3.55
N SER A 453 25.81 10.71 -3.58
CA SER A 453 26.75 10.82 -2.46
C SER A 453 27.51 12.14 -2.41
N GLY A 454 27.31 13.05 -3.36
CA GLY A 454 28.14 14.26 -3.48
C GLY A 454 29.61 13.95 -3.83
N GLY A 455 29.86 12.86 -4.57
CA GLY A 455 31.18 12.50 -5.08
C GLY A 455 31.95 11.45 -4.29
N ALA A 456 31.28 10.63 -3.45
CA ALA A 456 31.97 9.56 -2.74
C ALA A 456 32.61 8.55 -3.70
N THR A 457 33.77 8.02 -3.27
CA THR A 457 34.56 7.02 -3.98
C THR A 457 34.24 5.60 -3.53
N PHE A 458 33.67 5.44 -2.34
CA PHE A 458 33.50 4.14 -1.67
C PHE A 458 34.83 3.40 -1.58
N SER A 459 35.91 4.13 -1.30
CA SER A 459 37.25 3.57 -1.18
C SER A 459 37.47 2.86 0.15
N GLY A 460 36.57 3.09 1.12
CA GLY A 460 36.70 2.64 2.50
C GLY A 460 37.55 3.59 3.36
N LYS A 461 38.08 4.67 2.77
CA LYS A 461 38.83 5.71 3.48
C LYS A 461 37.90 6.86 3.86
N PHE A 462 37.53 6.92 5.14
CA PHE A 462 36.61 7.89 5.71
C PHE A 462 37.12 8.47 7.04
N ASN A 463 36.68 9.67 7.40
CA ASN A 463 37.03 10.31 8.67
C ASN A 463 36.15 9.81 9.83
N GLY A 464 36.65 9.82 11.07
CA GLY A 464 35.90 9.38 12.24
C GLY A 464 35.72 7.86 12.34
N LYS A 465 34.63 7.42 12.98
CA LYS A 465 34.27 5.99 13.15
C LYS A 465 32.94 5.69 12.48
N MET A 466 32.75 4.48 11.98
CA MET A 466 31.56 4.08 11.24
C MET A 466 31.02 2.73 11.71
N ILE A 467 29.71 2.68 11.94
CA ILE A 467 28.96 1.42 12.06
C ILE A 467 28.14 1.25 10.79
N VAL A 468 28.04 0.03 10.30
CA VAL A 468 27.13 -0.38 9.22
C VAL A 468 26.17 -1.42 9.76
N MET A 469 24.89 -1.25 9.47
CA MET A 469 23.85 -2.22 9.80
C MET A 469 23.04 -2.56 8.55
N ASP A 470 23.06 -3.83 8.15
CA ASP A 470 22.30 -4.35 7.02
C ASP A 470 21.26 -5.39 7.45
N ASN A 471 20.24 -5.57 6.62
CA ASN A 471 19.07 -6.37 6.92
C ASN A 471 18.95 -7.56 5.96
N LEU A 472 18.77 -8.77 6.48
CA LEU A 472 18.88 -10.00 5.67
C LEU A 472 17.68 -10.31 4.77
N MET A 473 16.54 -9.65 4.98
CA MET A 473 15.38 -9.77 4.08
C MET A 473 15.31 -8.61 3.07
N ASP A 474 16.35 -7.77 3.01
CA ASP A 474 16.36 -6.60 2.13
C ASP A 474 16.61 -7.00 0.66
N VAL A 475 15.57 -6.84 -0.14
CA VAL A 475 15.59 -7.07 -1.60
C VAL A 475 15.97 -5.81 -2.37
N ASP A 476 16.04 -4.63 -1.75
CA ASP A 476 16.42 -3.37 -2.40
C ASP A 476 17.92 -3.05 -2.19
N ALA A 477 18.46 -3.31 -1.00
CA ALA A 477 19.88 -3.22 -0.67
C ALA A 477 20.43 -4.57 -0.21
N PHE A 478 21.10 -5.28 -1.12
CA PHE A 478 21.56 -6.64 -0.83
C PHE A 478 22.62 -6.68 0.28
N PRO A 479 22.48 -7.59 1.27
CA PRO A 479 23.36 -7.66 2.45
C PRO A 479 24.86 -7.76 2.17
N TRP A 480 25.22 -8.29 0.99
CA TRP A 480 26.63 -8.45 0.61
C TRP A 480 27.32 -7.10 0.32
N HIS A 481 26.55 -6.04 0.04
CA HIS A 481 27.07 -4.69 -0.16
C HIS A 481 27.84 -4.18 1.05
N ALA A 482 27.33 -4.40 2.26
CA ALA A 482 28.01 -4.00 3.49
C ALA A 482 29.30 -4.79 3.73
N ASP A 483 29.35 -6.09 3.38
CA ASP A 483 30.60 -6.86 3.44
C ASP A 483 31.61 -6.39 2.38
N TRP A 484 31.14 -6.09 1.17
CA TRP A 484 31.99 -5.51 0.14
C TRP A 484 32.62 -4.20 0.61
N TYR A 485 31.85 -3.33 1.26
CA TYR A 485 32.37 -2.08 1.80
C TYR A 485 33.35 -2.31 2.96
N LYS A 486 33.06 -3.25 3.88
CA LYS A 486 34.01 -3.70 4.92
C LYS A 486 35.35 -4.14 4.31
N LYS A 487 35.33 -4.86 3.18
CA LYS A 487 36.56 -5.22 2.44
C LYS A 487 37.30 -4.00 1.91
N GLN A 488 36.60 -2.95 1.47
CA GLN A 488 37.25 -1.69 1.07
C GLN A 488 37.89 -0.99 2.27
N VAL A 489 37.21 -0.94 3.41
CA VAL A 489 37.75 -0.39 4.65
C VAL A 489 39.00 -1.14 5.09
N LYS A 490 38.99 -2.48 5.07
CA LYS A 490 40.15 -3.29 5.41
C LYS A 490 41.34 -3.04 4.46
N ARG A 491 41.08 -2.80 3.17
CA ARG A 491 42.12 -2.39 2.22
C ARG A 491 42.68 -1.00 2.51
N ALA A 492 41.84 -0.07 2.97
CA ALA A 492 42.22 1.30 3.25
C ALA A 492 42.99 1.47 4.58
N TYR A 493 42.60 0.73 5.62
CA TYR A 493 43.11 0.90 6.98
C TYR A 493 43.95 -0.27 7.52
N GLY A 494 44.01 -1.40 6.82
CA GLY A 494 44.76 -2.57 7.29
C GLY A 494 44.32 -3.02 8.67
N ASP A 495 45.28 -3.10 9.60
CA ASP A 495 45.05 -3.53 10.99
C ASP A 495 44.26 -2.51 11.81
N GLU A 496 44.21 -1.24 11.40
CA GLU A 496 43.41 -0.20 12.06
C GLU A 496 41.92 -0.24 11.69
N ALA A 497 41.52 -1.08 10.73
CA ALA A 497 40.13 -1.16 10.27
C ALA A 497 39.17 -1.45 11.44
N ASP A 498 39.60 -2.28 12.39
CA ASP A 498 38.82 -2.61 13.57
C ASP A 498 38.81 -1.50 14.64
N ASP A 499 39.53 -0.39 14.54
CA ASP A 499 39.26 0.79 15.40
C ASP A 499 38.34 1.82 14.73
N LYS A 500 38.08 1.65 13.44
CA LYS A 500 37.31 2.62 12.65
C LYS A 500 35.96 2.10 12.18
N PHE A 501 35.80 0.79 12.00
CA PHE A 501 34.62 0.21 11.37
C PHE A 501 34.01 -0.99 12.10
N ARG A 502 32.67 -1.08 12.08
CA ARG A 502 31.90 -2.20 12.61
C ARG A 502 30.75 -2.56 11.67
N LEU A 503 30.52 -3.85 11.46
CA LEU A 503 29.41 -4.37 10.66
C LEU A 503 28.49 -5.23 11.51
N HIS A 504 27.19 -4.98 11.39
CA HIS A 504 26.11 -5.76 12.00
C HIS A 504 25.10 -6.16 10.94
N PHE A 505 24.50 -7.32 11.15
CA PHE A 505 23.35 -7.78 10.38
C PHE A 505 22.16 -8.00 11.30
N SER A 506 20.97 -7.71 10.80
CA SER A 506 19.72 -8.07 11.43
C SER A 506 18.92 -9.07 10.60
N GLU A 507 18.35 -10.06 11.28
CA GLU A 507 17.43 -11.03 10.70
C GLU A 507 15.98 -10.53 10.79
N HIS A 508 15.14 -10.98 9.87
CA HIS A 508 13.71 -10.62 9.80
C HIS A 508 13.46 -9.11 9.75
N ALA A 509 14.33 -8.32 9.14
CA ALA A 509 14.07 -6.92 8.78
C ALA A 509 14.28 -6.74 7.28
N ASP A 510 13.53 -5.85 6.65
CA ASP A 510 13.61 -5.51 5.22
C ASP A 510 14.23 -4.12 5.01
N HIS A 511 13.98 -3.52 3.84
CA HIS A 511 14.48 -2.19 3.48
C HIS A 511 13.83 -1.04 4.28
N GLN A 512 12.62 -1.23 4.80
CA GLN A 512 11.77 -0.12 5.25
C GLN A 512 12.20 0.41 6.62
N MET A 513 12.63 1.68 6.67
CA MET A 513 12.86 2.39 7.93
C MET A 513 11.53 2.85 8.55
N GLY A 514 11.35 2.57 9.85
CA GLY A 514 10.17 2.97 10.62
C GLY A 514 9.14 1.84 10.82
N PRO A 515 7.89 2.17 11.21
CA PRO A 515 6.88 1.18 11.54
C PRO A 515 6.55 0.24 10.38
N VAL A 516 6.52 -1.06 10.66
CA VAL A 516 6.08 -2.10 9.72
C VAL A 516 4.55 -2.21 9.78
N VAL A 517 3.88 -2.14 8.62
CA VAL A 517 2.42 -2.15 8.50
C VAL A 517 1.94 -3.21 7.50
N GLY A 518 0.66 -3.57 7.58
CA GLY A 518 0.01 -4.46 6.61
C GLY A 518 0.54 -5.90 6.63
N SER A 519 0.53 -6.55 5.47
CA SER A 519 0.91 -7.96 5.27
C SER A 519 2.34 -8.31 5.70
N LYS A 520 3.24 -7.31 5.76
CA LYS A 520 4.64 -7.49 6.18
C LYS A 520 4.79 -7.70 7.68
N SER A 521 3.86 -7.20 8.48
CA SER A 521 4.00 -7.14 9.94
C SER A 521 4.14 -8.50 10.62
N SER A 522 3.64 -9.59 10.01
CA SER A 522 3.87 -10.95 10.51
C SER A 522 5.26 -11.50 10.17
N ARG A 523 5.98 -10.93 9.18
CA ARG A 523 7.21 -11.52 8.62
C ARG A 523 8.47 -10.71 8.88
N VAL A 524 8.34 -9.40 9.09
CA VAL A 524 9.47 -8.50 9.33
C VAL A 524 9.26 -7.63 10.57
N VAL A 525 10.36 -7.19 11.20
CA VAL A 525 10.39 -6.33 12.39
C VAL A 525 10.79 -4.90 12.05
N ASP A 526 10.27 -3.94 12.81
CA ASP A 526 10.78 -2.57 12.82
C ASP A 526 12.21 -2.56 13.40
N PHE A 527 13.18 -2.19 12.58
CA PHE A 527 14.59 -2.14 12.98
C PHE A 527 15.03 -0.78 13.54
N THR A 528 14.08 0.14 13.81
CA THR A 528 14.38 1.45 14.38
C THR A 528 15.10 1.38 15.72
N GLY A 529 14.61 0.55 16.62
CA GLY A 529 15.28 0.35 17.92
C GLY A 529 16.66 -0.31 17.82
N LEU A 530 16.92 -1.10 16.77
CA LEU A 530 18.25 -1.67 16.54
C LEU A 530 19.25 -0.57 16.16
N TYR A 531 18.90 0.33 15.24
CA TYR A 531 19.83 1.40 14.86
C TYR A 531 19.96 2.49 15.93
N GLU A 532 18.92 2.78 16.72
CA GLU A 532 19.01 3.67 17.88
C GLU A 532 20.03 3.15 18.90
N LYS A 533 20.08 1.83 19.12
CA LYS A 533 21.10 1.19 19.95
C LYS A 533 22.50 1.33 19.36
N HIS A 534 22.65 1.15 18.04
CA HIS A 534 23.94 1.37 17.37
C HIS A 534 24.39 2.83 17.40
N LEU A 535 23.49 3.81 17.30
CA LEU A 535 23.83 5.23 17.46
C LEU A 535 24.35 5.54 18.87
N ARG A 536 23.74 4.95 19.91
CA ARG A 536 24.25 5.06 21.28
C ARG A 536 25.64 4.43 21.41
N ASP A 537 25.85 3.23 20.86
CA ASP A 537 27.15 2.56 20.87
C ASP A 537 28.23 3.33 20.10
N LEU A 538 27.88 3.89 18.94
CA LEU A 538 28.74 4.75 18.13
C LEU A 538 29.17 5.98 18.93
N SER A 539 28.24 6.61 19.65
CA SER A 539 28.56 7.80 20.45
C SER A 539 29.60 7.51 21.53
N ILE A 540 29.40 6.42 22.27
CA ILE A 540 30.33 5.99 23.32
C ILE A 540 31.69 5.64 22.70
N TRP A 541 31.71 4.97 21.54
CA TRP A 541 32.95 4.56 20.88
C TRP A 541 33.77 5.73 20.34
N CYS A 542 33.10 6.77 19.82
CA CYS A 542 33.76 8.00 19.37
C CYS A 542 34.28 8.85 20.54
N GLU A 543 33.55 8.88 21.66
CA GLU A 543 33.88 9.71 22.82
C GLU A 543 34.95 9.10 23.72
N THR A 544 34.94 7.77 23.87
CA THR A 544 35.78 7.06 24.86
C THR A 544 36.82 6.14 24.23
N GLY A 545 36.74 5.87 22.93
CA GLY A 545 37.55 4.85 22.27
C GLY A 545 37.06 3.41 22.50
N VAL A 546 36.09 3.18 23.39
CA VAL A 546 35.63 1.83 23.76
C VAL A 546 34.36 1.45 23.00
N TYR A 547 34.40 0.34 22.28
CA TYR A 547 33.25 -0.23 21.60
C TYR A 547 32.53 -1.27 22.48
N LEU A 548 31.27 -1.02 22.84
CA LEU A 548 30.53 -1.81 23.84
C LEU A 548 29.83 -3.06 23.31
N SER A 549 29.77 -3.23 21.98
CA SER A 549 29.06 -4.35 21.36
C SER A 549 30.03 -5.27 20.64
N THR A 550 29.61 -6.47 20.31
CA THR A 550 30.40 -7.37 19.45
C THR A 550 29.84 -7.31 18.03
N PRO A 551 30.67 -7.19 16.98
CA PRO A 551 30.20 -7.31 15.60
C PRO A 551 29.49 -8.64 15.36
N THR A 552 28.52 -8.66 14.43
CA THR A 552 27.86 -9.90 14.03
C THR A 552 28.88 -10.85 13.38
N THR A 553 28.86 -12.12 13.78
CA THR A 553 29.56 -13.20 13.07
C THR A 553 28.73 -13.65 11.88
N TYR A 554 29.35 -13.82 10.71
CA TYR A 554 28.65 -14.28 9.50
C TYR A 554 29.59 -14.98 8.53
N THR A 555 29.02 -15.71 7.60
CA THR A 555 29.71 -16.26 6.42
C THR A 555 29.02 -15.78 5.15
N ILE A 556 29.74 -15.83 4.03
CA ILE A 556 29.20 -15.50 2.70
C ILE A 556 29.32 -16.73 1.82
N SER A 557 28.22 -17.09 1.15
CA SER A 557 28.18 -18.14 0.16
C SER A 557 27.22 -17.72 -0.96
N ASN A 558 27.69 -17.72 -2.20
CA ASN A 558 26.92 -17.29 -3.37
C ASN A 558 26.26 -15.90 -3.19
N SER A 559 27.02 -14.93 -2.68
CA SER A 559 26.53 -13.58 -2.34
C SER A 559 25.41 -13.51 -1.29
N GLN A 560 25.12 -14.62 -0.61
CA GLN A 560 24.18 -14.68 0.50
C GLN A 560 24.91 -14.62 1.84
N VAL A 561 24.47 -13.74 2.73
CA VAL A 561 24.98 -13.63 4.10
C VAL A 561 24.26 -14.64 5.00
N ARG A 562 25.02 -15.46 5.73
CA ARG A 562 24.50 -16.47 6.65
C ARG A 562 24.97 -16.20 8.07
N LEU A 563 24.03 -16.13 9.00
CA LEU A 563 24.30 -15.96 10.43
C LEU A 563 24.34 -17.32 11.14
N PRO A 564 25.16 -17.45 12.21
CA PRO A 564 25.03 -18.56 13.14
C PRO A 564 23.63 -18.66 13.75
N ALA A 565 23.23 -19.90 14.08
CA ALA A 565 21.90 -20.18 14.63
C ALA A 565 21.77 -19.71 16.08
N THR A 566 22.83 -19.80 16.89
CA THR A 566 22.78 -19.50 18.32
C THR A 566 23.20 -18.07 18.65
N ALA A 567 22.62 -17.47 19.68
CA ALA A 567 22.95 -16.09 20.10
C ALA A 567 24.43 -15.90 20.50
N PRO A 568 25.10 -16.82 21.21
CA PRO A 568 26.52 -16.69 21.55
C PRO A 568 27.46 -16.68 20.34
N GLU A 569 27.18 -17.51 19.32
CA GLU A 569 27.99 -17.57 18.10
C GLU A 569 27.70 -16.39 17.17
N ARG A 570 26.41 -16.02 17.04
CA ARG A 570 25.92 -14.94 16.18
C ARG A 570 26.47 -13.58 16.61
N LYS A 571 26.66 -13.36 17.92
CA LYS A 571 27.06 -12.06 18.48
C LYS A 571 26.09 -10.95 18.04
N GLY A 572 26.54 -9.70 17.93
CA GLY A 572 25.67 -8.59 17.58
C GLY A 572 24.75 -8.19 18.74
N ILE A 573 23.65 -7.51 18.41
CA ILE A 573 22.73 -6.95 19.40
C ILE A 573 21.32 -7.55 19.38
N GLN A 574 20.99 -8.29 18.32
CA GLN A 574 19.64 -8.79 18.07
C GLN A 574 19.39 -10.11 18.82
N PRO A 575 18.26 -10.28 19.53
CA PRO A 575 17.92 -11.55 20.15
C PRO A 575 17.68 -12.64 19.11
N VAL A 576 17.96 -13.90 19.46
CA VAL A 576 17.61 -15.10 18.69
C VAL A 576 16.35 -15.71 19.30
N VAL A 577 15.41 -16.11 18.44
CA VAL A 577 14.10 -16.62 18.83
C VAL A 577 13.89 -17.98 18.19
N ASP A 578 13.72 -19.01 19.01
CA ASP A 578 13.37 -20.36 18.59
C ASP A 578 11.95 -20.69 19.04
N LEU A 579 11.14 -21.22 18.14
CA LEU A 579 9.76 -21.61 18.38
C LEU A 579 9.58 -23.07 17.98
N THR A 580 8.72 -23.78 18.71
CA THR A 580 8.23 -25.11 18.37
C THR A 580 6.76 -25.21 18.72
N ILE A 581 6.03 -26.01 17.94
CA ILE A 581 4.61 -26.27 18.05
C ILE A 581 4.45 -27.78 18.24
N ASN A 582 3.94 -28.20 19.40
CA ASN A 582 3.88 -29.60 19.83
C ASN A 582 5.24 -30.33 19.67
N GLY A 583 6.36 -29.63 19.88
CA GLY A 583 7.72 -30.17 19.76
C GLY A 583 8.34 -30.16 18.36
N GLY A 584 7.61 -29.74 17.31
CA GLY A 584 8.10 -29.63 15.94
C GLY A 584 8.04 -28.20 15.36
N LYS A 585 8.48 -28.01 14.12
CA LYS A 585 8.31 -26.76 13.35
C LYS A 585 6.99 -26.70 12.56
N ARG A 586 6.32 -27.84 12.49
CA ARG A 586 4.99 -28.05 11.90
C ARG A 586 4.20 -28.90 12.87
N ALA A 587 2.94 -28.55 13.10
CA ALA A 587 2.00 -29.40 13.82
C ALA A 587 0.69 -29.53 13.04
N GLU A 588 0.22 -30.76 12.88
CA GLU A 588 -1.13 -31.06 12.42
C GLU A 588 -2.02 -31.39 13.62
N VAL A 589 -3.10 -30.65 13.84
CA VAL A 589 -3.92 -30.74 15.07
C VAL A 589 -5.42 -30.72 14.77
N LYS A 590 -6.27 -31.39 15.53
CA LYS A 590 -7.73 -31.26 15.27
C LYS A 590 -8.23 -29.87 15.70
N THR A 591 -9.09 -29.22 14.90
CA THR A 591 -9.76 -27.95 15.28
C THR A 591 -10.41 -28.06 16.67
N GLY A 592 -10.27 -27.03 17.50
CA GLY A 592 -10.71 -27.04 18.90
C GLY A 592 -9.77 -27.75 19.87
N SER A 593 -8.69 -28.37 19.39
CA SER A 593 -7.67 -28.97 20.26
C SER A 593 -6.67 -27.93 20.77
N LEU A 594 -6.18 -28.16 21.98
CA LEU A 594 -5.15 -27.33 22.59
C LEU A 594 -3.80 -27.55 21.87
N VAL A 595 -3.21 -26.48 21.37
CA VAL A 595 -1.88 -26.49 20.74
C VAL A 595 -0.86 -25.88 21.69
N THR A 596 0.25 -26.58 21.91
CA THR A 596 1.32 -26.14 22.81
C THR A 596 2.45 -25.49 22.02
N PHE A 597 2.74 -24.24 22.36
CA PHE A 597 3.84 -23.46 21.79
C PHE A 597 4.95 -23.35 22.82
N LYS A 598 6.15 -23.78 22.47
CA LYS A 598 7.34 -23.60 23.30
C LYS A 598 8.28 -22.64 22.59
N VAL A 599 8.61 -21.52 23.25
CA VAL A 599 9.57 -20.53 22.75
C VAL A 599 10.78 -20.46 23.66
N ARG A 600 11.95 -20.36 23.04
CA ARG A 600 13.21 -20.01 23.69
C ARG A 600 13.76 -18.75 23.04
N VAL A 601 14.09 -17.75 23.84
CA VAL A 601 14.67 -16.50 23.39
C VAL A 601 16.01 -16.30 24.09
N GLU A 602 17.05 -16.00 23.32
CA GLU A 602 18.39 -15.74 23.84
C GLU A 602 18.96 -14.44 23.27
N VAL A 603 19.50 -13.60 24.15
CA VAL A 603 20.20 -12.38 23.78
C VAL A 603 21.69 -12.68 23.67
N PRO A 604 22.41 -12.20 22.63
CA PRO A 604 23.85 -12.36 22.56
C PRO A 604 24.55 -11.87 23.84
N PRO A 605 25.62 -12.55 24.32
CA PRO A 605 26.30 -12.17 25.54
C PRO A 605 26.72 -10.70 25.54
N GLY A 606 26.31 -9.96 26.58
CA GLY A 606 26.58 -8.52 26.73
C GLY A 606 25.67 -7.58 25.94
N ALA A 607 24.73 -8.08 25.13
CA ALA A 607 23.86 -7.23 24.32
C ALA A 607 22.62 -6.69 25.07
N GLY A 608 22.21 -7.32 26.17
CA GLY A 608 21.13 -6.83 27.03
C GLY A 608 20.27 -7.95 27.64
N LYS A 609 19.01 -7.63 27.93
CA LYS A 609 18.00 -8.54 28.50
C LYS A 609 16.68 -8.46 27.72
N ILE A 610 15.91 -9.54 27.74
CA ILE A 610 14.58 -9.63 27.11
C ILE A 610 13.58 -8.85 27.95
N VAL A 611 12.85 -7.93 27.31
CA VAL A 611 11.92 -7.00 27.99
C VAL A 611 10.47 -7.14 27.49
N SER A 612 10.27 -7.79 26.35
CA SER A 612 8.93 -8.04 25.81
C SER A 612 8.89 -9.32 25.00
N LEU A 613 7.80 -10.06 25.16
CA LEU A 613 7.42 -11.20 24.32
C LEU A 613 5.98 -10.98 23.85
N GLN A 614 5.77 -11.05 22.53
CA GLN A 614 4.48 -10.80 21.91
C GLN A 614 4.15 -11.92 20.93
N TRP A 615 2.88 -12.27 20.84
CA TRP A 615 2.39 -13.42 20.07
C TRP A 615 1.31 -13.00 19.09
N ASP A 616 1.39 -13.54 17.88
CA ASP A 616 0.36 -13.52 16.86
C ASP A 616 0.13 -14.97 16.43
N PHE A 617 -0.82 -15.64 17.09
CA PHE A 617 -1.07 -17.07 16.87
C PHE A 617 -1.63 -17.36 15.48
N GLU A 618 -2.26 -16.38 14.82
CA GLU A 618 -2.92 -16.59 13.54
C GLU A 618 -2.10 -16.09 12.34
N GLY A 619 -0.98 -15.39 12.58
CA GLY A 619 -0.11 -14.86 11.51
C GLY A 619 -0.67 -13.63 10.80
N THR A 620 -1.55 -12.88 11.48
CA THR A 620 -2.25 -11.70 10.93
C THR A 620 -1.45 -10.40 11.01
N GLY A 621 -0.35 -10.38 11.78
CA GLY A 621 0.39 -9.18 12.14
C GLY A 621 -0.05 -8.53 13.46
N ASN A 622 -1.11 -9.04 14.09
CA ASN A 622 -1.66 -8.49 15.32
C ASN A 622 -1.01 -9.15 16.55
N PHE A 623 -0.03 -8.47 17.12
CA PHE A 623 0.75 -8.98 18.25
C PHE A 623 0.13 -8.64 19.61
N VAL A 624 -0.05 -9.67 20.44
CA VAL A 624 -0.51 -9.55 21.83
C VAL A 624 0.65 -9.80 22.78
N LYS A 625 0.92 -8.85 23.70
CA LYS A 625 1.94 -9.01 24.74
C LYS A 625 1.55 -10.12 25.72
N LYS A 626 2.48 -11.02 26.04
CA LYS A 626 2.31 -12.07 27.05
C LYS A 626 3.40 -11.97 28.12
N SER A 627 3.08 -12.42 29.33
CA SER A 627 4.08 -12.58 30.40
C SER A 627 5.02 -13.74 30.05
N PHE A 628 6.29 -13.61 30.40
CA PHE A 628 7.33 -14.61 30.12
C PHE A 628 8.26 -14.85 31.33
N GLY A 629 7.85 -14.41 32.52
CA GLY A 629 8.68 -14.45 33.72
C GLY A 629 9.55 -13.20 33.90
N GLU A 630 10.73 -13.36 34.47
CA GLU A 630 11.64 -12.27 34.80
C GLU A 630 12.48 -11.80 33.60
N VAL A 631 12.87 -10.52 33.63
CA VAL A 631 13.76 -9.90 32.62
C VAL A 631 15.16 -10.52 32.72
N ALA A 632 15.49 -11.40 31.77
CA ALA A 632 16.73 -12.18 31.74
C ALA A 632 17.41 -12.14 30.36
N GLY A 633 18.64 -12.64 30.28
CA GLY A 633 19.37 -12.80 29.01
C GLY A 633 18.95 -14.01 28.18
N SER A 634 18.29 -14.99 28.81
CA SER A 634 17.69 -16.15 28.17
C SER A 634 16.35 -16.44 28.86
N VAL A 635 15.31 -16.73 28.08
CA VAL A 635 13.96 -17.02 28.55
C VAL A 635 13.43 -18.22 27.79
N GLU A 636 12.83 -19.16 28.50
CA GLU A 636 12.05 -20.25 27.93
C GLU A 636 10.63 -20.20 28.50
N THR A 637 9.62 -20.22 27.65
CA THR A 637 8.23 -20.21 28.10
C THR A 637 7.35 -21.06 27.19
N THR A 638 6.27 -21.56 27.77
CA THR A 638 5.26 -22.37 27.09
C THR A 638 3.92 -21.65 27.15
N VAL A 639 3.27 -21.53 26.01
CA VAL A 639 1.93 -20.93 25.88
C VAL A 639 1.04 -21.91 25.13
N CYS A 640 -0.23 -21.99 25.52
CA CYS A 640 -1.20 -22.79 24.79
C CYS A 640 -2.19 -21.89 24.05
N TYR A 641 -2.62 -22.32 22.86
CA TYR A 641 -3.65 -21.65 22.06
C TYR A 641 -4.55 -22.70 21.39
N THR A 642 -5.83 -22.37 21.22
CA THR A 642 -6.81 -23.25 20.57
C THR A 642 -7.34 -22.54 19.34
N TYR A 643 -7.16 -23.15 18.17
CA TYR A 643 -7.72 -22.64 16.92
C TYR A 643 -9.19 -23.05 16.82
N SER A 644 -10.08 -22.07 16.68
CA SER A 644 -11.52 -22.27 16.50
C SER A 644 -11.91 -22.58 15.06
N ARG A 645 -11.06 -22.19 14.09
CA ARG A 645 -11.24 -22.40 12.66
C ARG A 645 -10.17 -23.34 12.09
N ALA A 646 -10.55 -24.19 11.14
CA ALA A 646 -9.59 -24.96 10.36
C ALA A 646 -8.89 -24.05 9.35
N GLY A 647 -7.67 -24.42 8.93
CA GLY A 647 -6.86 -23.63 7.99
C GLY A 647 -5.38 -23.72 8.32
N THR A 648 -4.54 -23.13 7.46
CA THR A 648 -3.09 -23.04 7.70
C THR A 648 -2.77 -21.73 8.37
N PHE A 649 -2.18 -21.78 9.57
CA PHE A 649 -1.76 -20.61 10.34
C PHE A 649 -0.23 -20.54 10.42
N PHE A 650 0.28 -19.31 10.44
CA PHE A 650 1.70 -19.00 10.59
C PHE A 650 1.92 -18.28 11.93
N PRO A 651 1.76 -18.99 13.07
CA PRO A 651 1.97 -18.42 14.39
C PRO A 651 3.35 -17.78 14.48
N THR A 652 3.36 -16.53 14.95
CA THR A 652 4.55 -15.69 15.05
C THR A 652 4.76 -15.27 16.50
N VAL A 653 6.00 -15.39 16.97
CA VAL A 653 6.43 -14.82 18.24
C VAL A 653 7.49 -13.76 17.99
N ARG A 654 7.32 -12.60 18.60
CA ARG A 654 8.22 -11.45 18.51
C ARG A 654 8.79 -11.12 19.88
N ALA A 655 10.11 -11.00 19.95
CA ALA A 655 10.83 -10.66 21.16
C ALA A 655 11.54 -9.32 21.02
N ALA A 656 11.57 -8.55 22.10
CA ALA A 656 12.35 -7.32 22.20
C ALA A 656 13.38 -7.45 23.34
N SER A 657 14.61 -7.02 23.08
CA SER A 657 15.64 -6.88 24.12
C SER A 657 16.09 -5.41 24.28
N HIS A 658 16.48 -5.07 25.49
CA HIS A 658 17.02 -3.75 25.84
C HIS A 658 18.33 -3.92 26.63
N ARG A 659 19.34 -3.04 26.39
CA ARG A 659 20.68 -3.14 26.99
C ARG A 659 20.63 -3.25 28.51
N GLU A 660 19.84 -2.37 29.14
CA GLU A 660 19.72 -2.28 30.60
C GLU A 660 18.49 -3.03 31.16
N GLY A 661 17.72 -3.71 30.31
CA GLY A 661 16.48 -4.38 30.73
C GLY A 661 15.33 -3.44 31.12
N LYS A 662 15.26 -2.23 30.53
CA LYS A 662 14.16 -1.28 30.75
C LYS A 662 12.92 -1.74 30.00
N VAL A 663 11.81 -1.91 30.71
CA VAL A 663 10.54 -2.43 30.18
C VAL A 663 9.58 -1.35 29.66
N ASP A 664 9.77 -0.09 30.10
CA ASP A 664 8.86 1.04 29.80
C ASP A 664 9.46 2.04 28.80
N THR A 665 10.29 1.57 27.87
CA THR A 665 10.87 2.41 26.80
C THR A 665 10.52 1.88 25.43
N ASN A 666 10.25 2.79 24.50
CA ASN A 666 10.01 2.49 23.08
C ASN A 666 11.27 2.72 22.22
N CYS A 667 12.34 3.24 22.82
CA CYS A 667 13.60 3.57 22.15
C CYS A 667 14.62 2.45 22.34
N ALA A 668 15.52 2.27 21.36
CA ALA A 668 16.65 1.35 21.42
C ALA A 668 16.28 -0.13 21.71
N LEU A 669 15.08 -0.56 21.29
CA LEU A 669 14.61 -1.94 21.38
C LEU A 669 15.15 -2.78 20.22
N ALA A 670 15.90 -3.83 20.54
CA ALA A 670 16.35 -4.81 19.55
C ALA A 670 15.28 -5.88 19.34
N LEU A 671 14.59 -5.82 18.21
CA LEU A 671 13.51 -6.75 17.85
C LEU A 671 14.02 -7.92 17.00
N ASN A 672 13.42 -9.08 17.20
CA ASN A 672 13.45 -10.21 16.27
C ASN A 672 12.15 -10.99 16.37
N LEU A 673 11.86 -11.84 15.39
CA LEU A 673 10.70 -12.72 15.38
C LEU A 673 11.06 -14.13 14.93
N ARG A 674 10.15 -15.06 15.18
CA ARG A 674 10.18 -16.43 14.68
C ARG A 674 8.78 -16.88 14.30
N ARG A 675 8.70 -17.64 13.20
CA ARG A 675 7.48 -18.23 12.65
C ARG A 675 7.65 -19.71 12.41
N ASP A 676 6.58 -20.46 12.64
CA ASP A 676 6.45 -21.89 12.33
C ASP A 676 5.01 -22.16 11.84
N MET A 677 4.68 -23.40 11.46
CA MET A 677 3.38 -23.74 10.84
C MET A 677 2.48 -24.54 11.78
N ALA A 678 1.27 -24.05 12.01
CA ALA A 678 0.19 -24.82 12.64
C ALA A 678 -0.88 -25.09 11.58
N ASP A 679 -1.16 -26.36 11.33
CA ASP A 679 -2.20 -26.80 10.42
C ASP A 679 -3.24 -27.58 11.22
N PRO A 680 -4.25 -26.93 11.81
CA PRO A 680 -5.36 -27.63 12.40
C PRO A 680 -6.07 -28.51 11.34
N LEU A 681 -5.60 -29.76 11.16
CA LEU A 681 -6.07 -30.85 10.29
C LEU A 681 -7.10 -30.33 9.31
N SER A 682 -6.60 -29.60 8.32
CA SER A 682 -7.42 -29.17 7.22
C SER A 682 -7.78 -30.40 6.41
N ILE A 683 -9.04 -30.50 6.02
CA ILE A 683 -9.56 -31.47 5.05
C ILE A 683 -8.67 -31.60 3.81
N ALA A 684 -7.89 -30.57 3.46
CA ALA A 684 -6.90 -30.58 2.40
C ALA A 684 -5.86 -31.73 2.49
N SER A 685 -5.36 -32.10 3.67
CA SER A 685 -4.37 -33.19 3.80
C SER A 685 -4.98 -34.57 3.58
N GLY A 686 -6.19 -34.79 4.10
CA GLY A 686 -6.99 -36.00 3.83
C GLY A 686 -7.39 -36.12 2.35
N VAL A 687 -7.76 -35.01 1.71
CA VAL A 687 -8.08 -34.98 0.28
C VAL A 687 -6.84 -35.27 -0.58
N ALA A 688 -5.67 -34.72 -0.25
CA ALA A 688 -4.43 -35.01 -0.99
C ALA A 688 -4.06 -36.51 -0.95
N GLY A 689 -4.22 -37.16 0.22
CA GLY A 689 -4.05 -38.61 0.36
C GLY A 689 -5.02 -39.40 -0.51
N LEU A 690 -6.30 -39.00 -0.53
CA LEU A 690 -7.35 -39.61 -1.34
C LEU A 690 -7.09 -39.47 -2.85
N VAL A 691 -6.69 -38.28 -3.32
CA VAL A 691 -6.35 -38.03 -4.73
C VAL A 691 -5.16 -38.89 -5.17
N SER A 692 -4.10 -38.96 -4.36
CA SER A 692 -2.92 -39.77 -4.65
C SER A 692 -3.24 -41.27 -4.75
N LEU A 693 -4.03 -41.79 -3.80
CA LEU A 693 -4.51 -43.17 -3.82
C LEU A 693 -5.40 -43.44 -5.04
N GLY A 694 -6.32 -42.53 -5.35
CA GLY A 694 -7.23 -42.62 -6.49
C GLY A 694 -6.52 -42.64 -7.84
N LEU A 695 -5.53 -41.77 -8.06
CA LEU A 695 -4.73 -41.73 -9.29
C LEU A 695 -3.90 -43.01 -9.48
N THR A 696 -3.28 -43.52 -8.40
CA THR A 696 -2.52 -44.78 -8.42
C THR A 696 -3.42 -45.95 -8.84
N LEU A 697 -4.63 -45.99 -8.27
CA LEU A 697 -5.61 -47.03 -8.56
C LEU A 697 -6.18 -46.93 -9.99
N CYS A 698 -6.47 -45.72 -10.47
CA CYS A 698 -6.92 -45.48 -11.84
C CYS A 698 -5.89 -46.00 -12.86
N GLY A 699 -4.61 -45.70 -12.66
CA GLY A 699 -3.53 -46.21 -13.51
C GLY A 699 -3.41 -47.74 -13.50
N GLY A 700 -3.53 -48.37 -12.32
CA GLY A 700 -3.49 -49.82 -12.17
C GLY A 700 -4.65 -50.55 -12.87
N LEU A 701 -5.88 -50.08 -12.68
CA LEU A 701 -7.09 -50.66 -13.28
C LEU A 701 -7.16 -50.40 -14.79
N HIS A 702 -6.72 -49.23 -15.27
CA HIS A 702 -6.69 -48.91 -16.70
C HIS A 702 -5.76 -49.87 -17.46
N ASN A 703 -4.57 -50.13 -16.90
CA ASN A 703 -3.63 -51.10 -17.45
C ASN A 703 -4.21 -52.52 -17.50
N TYR A 704 -4.95 -52.93 -16.46
CA TYR A 704 -5.61 -54.23 -16.41
C TYR A 704 -6.73 -54.34 -17.46
N PHE A 705 -7.66 -53.38 -17.52
CA PHE A 705 -8.77 -53.39 -18.47
C PHE A 705 -8.31 -53.29 -19.93
N SER A 706 -7.28 -52.48 -20.22
CA SER A 706 -6.71 -52.40 -21.56
C SER A 706 -6.10 -53.73 -22.04
N ALA A 707 -5.69 -54.62 -21.12
CA ALA A 707 -5.13 -55.93 -21.49
C ALA A 707 -6.20 -56.97 -21.86
N VAL A 708 -7.47 -56.77 -21.44
CA VAL A 708 -8.57 -57.74 -21.62
C VAL A 708 -9.73 -57.22 -22.48
N ARG A 709 -9.64 -55.96 -22.96
CA ARG A 709 -10.71 -55.18 -23.61
C ARG A 709 -11.43 -55.82 -24.82
N ASP A 710 -10.76 -56.69 -25.57
CA ASP A 710 -11.27 -57.17 -26.88
C ASP A 710 -12.24 -58.37 -26.78
N ARG A 711 -12.72 -58.76 -25.59
CA ARG A 711 -13.43 -60.05 -25.43
C ARG A 711 -14.77 -60.04 -24.68
N HIS A 712 -15.18 -58.97 -23.98
CA HIS A 712 -16.46 -58.98 -23.23
C HIS A 712 -17.03 -57.59 -22.97
N GLN A 713 -18.35 -57.47 -23.16
CA GLN A 713 -19.11 -56.22 -22.98
C GLN A 713 -19.17 -55.75 -21.51
N GLU A 714 -18.98 -56.65 -20.54
CA GLU A 714 -18.92 -56.31 -19.10
C GLU A 714 -17.67 -55.46 -18.75
N ILE A 715 -16.58 -55.56 -19.54
CA ILE A 715 -15.37 -54.73 -19.34
C ILE A 715 -15.63 -53.28 -19.77
N GLU A 716 -16.50 -53.05 -20.75
CA GLU A 716 -16.80 -51.71 -21.24
C GLU A 716 -17.51 -50.88 -20.15
N THR A 717 -18.45 -51.48 -19.43
CA THR A 717 -19.13 -50.84 -18.28
C THR A 717 -18.17 -50.58 -17.11
N ALA A 718 -17.23 -51.49 -16.86
CA ALA A 718 -16.20 -51.30 -15.83
C ALA A 718 -15.20 -50.20 -16.20
N ALA A 719 -14.84 -50.08 -17.50
CA ALA A 719 -13.99 -49.02 -18.02
C ALA A 719 -14.67 -47.64 -17.93
N GLN A 720 -15.97 -47.54 -18.28
CA GLN A 720 -16.74 -46.30 -18.08
C GLN A 720 -16.83 -45.89 -16.62
N SER A 721 -16.98 -46.86 -15.71
CA SER A 721 -16.96 -46.60 -14.26
C SER A 721 -15.58 -46.11 -13.79
N LEU A 722 -14.50 -46.59 -14.40
CA LEU A 722 -13.15 -46.13 -14.11
C LEU A 722 -12.91 -44.69 -14.61
N ASP A 723 -13.43 -44.34 -15.78
CA ASP A 723 -13.36 -42.97 -16.30
C ASP A 723 -14.11 -41.99 -15.40
N LEU A 724 -15.27 -42.40 -14.87
CA LEU A 724 -16.02 -41.61 -13.88
C LEU A 724 -15.23 -41.44 -12.57
N LEU A 725 -14.52 -42.48 -12.13
CA LEU A 725 -13.66 -42.42 -10.94
C LEU A 725 -12.53 -41.41 -11.15
N GLN A 726 -11.87 -41.47 -12.30
CA GLN A 726 -10.80 -40.55 -12.66
C GLN A 726 -11.30 -39.11 -12.75
N SER A 727 -12.48 -38.89 -13.32
CA SER A 727 -13.14 -37.58 -13.40
C SER A 727 -13.43 -37.02 -12.00
N ASN A 728 -14.02 -37.81 -11.10
CA ASN A 728 -14.29 -37.40 -9.72
C ASN A 728 -13.00 -37.07 -8.95
N ILE A 729 -11.95 -37.88 -9.10
CA ILE A 729 -10.63 -37.61 -8.49
C ILE A 729 -10.04 -36.31 -9.03
N PHE A 730 -10.17 -36.04 -10.33
CA PHE A 730 -9.70 -34.81 -10.95
C PHE A 730 -10.49 -33.58 -10.48
N ILE A 731 -11.81 -33.70 -10.35
CA ILE A 731 -12.68 -32.65 -9.78
C ILE A 731 -12.22 -32.34 -8.36
N ILE A 732 -12.06 -33.35 -7.50
CA ILE A 732 -11.58 -33.20 -6.12
C ILE A 732 -10.19 -32.52 -6.09
N GLN A 733 -9.26 -32.96 -6.93
CA GLN A 733 -7.93 -32.36 -7.05
C GLN A 733 -7.99 -30.88 -7.46
N SER A 734 -8.79 -30.57 -8.48
CA SER A 734 -8.95 -29.20 -9.01
C SER A 734 -9.62 -28.27 -7.98
N SER A 735 -10.60 -28.76 -7.24
CA SER A 735 -11.27 -28.01 -6.18
C SER A 735 -10.36 -27.82 -4.97
N THR A 736 -9.51 -28.80 -4.63
CA THR A 736 -8.55 -28.69 -3.51
C THR A 736 -7.45 -27.67 -3.76
N LEU A 737 -6.93 -27.61 -5.00
CA LEU A 737 -5.96 -26.60 -5.41
C LEU A 737 -6.53 -25.17 -5.32
N ARG A 738 -7.85 -25.00 -5.47
CA ARG A 738 -8.55 -23.70 -5.30
C ARG A 738 -8.80 -23.32 -3.84
N LEU A 739 -8.75 -24.28 -2.91
CA LEU A 739 -9.07 -24.09 -1.49
C LEU A 739 -7.88 -23.80 -0.59
N GLY A 740 -6.67 -23.78 -1.15
CA GLY A 740 -5.44 -23.50 -0.43
C GLY A 740 -5.48 -22.13 0.24
N HIS A 741 -5.95 -22.10 1.49
CA HIS A 741 -5.47 -21.32 2.65
C HIS A 741 -6.53 -20.77 3.61
N ARG A 742 -7.87 -20.91 3.38
CA ARG A 742 -8.83 -20.13 4.23
C ARG A 742 -10.13 -20.79 4.69
N HIS A 743 -10.56 -21.93 4.15
CA HIS A 743 -11.91 -22.42 4.46
C HIS A 743 -11.93 -23.45 5.60
N ALA A 744 -12.55 -23.08 6.73
CA ALA A 744 -12.90 -24.00 7.80
C ALA A 744 -14.19 -24.75 7.45
N LEU A 745 -14.06 -25.90 6.80
CA LEU A 745 -15.20 -26.75 6.49
C LEU A 745 -15.74 -27.42 7.78
N SER A 746 -17.05 -27.74 7.78
CA SER A 746 -17.70 -28.50 8.86
C SER A 746 -17.01 -29.86 9.07
N ALA A 747 -16.28 -30.00 10.16
CA ALA A 747 -15.37 -31.12 10.39
C ALA A 747 -16.07 -32.49 10.53
N ASN A 748 -17.40 -32.59 10.65
CA ASN A 748 -18.05 -33.89 10.80
C ASN A 748 -18.48 -34.51 9.46
N GLY A 749 -19.19 -33.76 8.60
CA GLY A 749 -19.71 -34.29 7.34
C GLY A 749 -18.60 -34.61 6.33
N VAL A 750 -17.61 -33.72 6.21
CA VAL A 750 -16.51 -33.87 5.26
C VAL A 750 -15.50 -34.94 5.70
N ASN A 751 -15.19 -35.05 6.99
CA ASN A 751 -14.31 -36.12 7.49
C ASN A 751 -14.97 -37.50 7.39
N GLN A 752 -16.28 -37.60 7.61
CA GLN A 752 -17.00 -38.85 7.39
C GLN A 752 -17.05 -39.22 5.89
N GLY A 753 -17.24 -38.23 5.02
CA GLY A 753 -17.14 -38.42 3.56
C GLY A 753 -15.75 -38.87 3.11
N LEU A 754 -14.69 -38.27 3.65
CA LEU A 754 -13.29 -38.64 3.39
C LEU A 754 -12.99 -40.08 3.84
N ALA A 755 -13.33 -40.43 5.09
CA ALA A 755 -13.09 -41.77 5.62
C ALA A 755 -13.87 -42.84 4.84
N ASN A 756 -15.09 -42.53 4.41
CA ASN A 756 -15.88 -43.41 3.55
C ASN A 756 -15.22 -43.61 2.17
N CYS A 757 -14.76 -42.52 1.53
CA CYS A 757 -14.07 -42.61 0.24
C CYS A 757 -12.76 -43.40 0.34
N GLU A 758 -11.95 -43.11 1.35
CA GLU A 758 -10.69 -43.81 1.61
C GLU A 758 -10.92 -45.31 1.84
N SER A 759 -11.92 -45.66 2.66
CA SER A 759 -12.31 -47.06 2.88
C SER A 759 -12.68 -47.77 1.58
N GLN A 760 -13.51 -47.15 0.72
CA GLN A 760 -13.90 -47.76 -0.56
C GLN A 760 -12.71 -47.92 -1.52
N LEU A 761 -11.80 -46.94 -1.57
CA LEU A 761 -10.59 -46.98 -2.41
C LEU A 761 -9.57 -48.01 -1.93
N ILE A 762 -9.37 -48.18 -0.63
CA ILE A 762 -8.49 -49.23 -0.06
C ILE A 762 -9.04 -50.62 -0.37
N THR A 763 -10.35 -50.83 -0.20
CA THR A 763 -10.99 -52.10 -0.56
C THR A 763 -10.87 -52.39 -2.06
N LEU A 764 -11.01 -51.37 -2.90
CA LEU A 764 -10.81 -51.49 -4.34
C LEU A 764 -9.34 -51.79 -4.71
N GLN A 765 -8.38 -51.20 -3.99
CA GLN A 765 -6.95 -51.46 -4.15
C GLN A 765 -6.59 -52.92 -3.79
N GLN A 766 -7.15 -53.44 -2.69
CA GLN A 766 -6.96 -54.84 -2.29
C GLN A 766 -7.51 -55.80 -3.34
N MET A 767 -8.71 -55.55 -3.88
CA MET A 767 -9.26 -56.37 -4.97
C MET A 767 -8.42 -56.30 -6.25
N MET A 768 -7.87 -55.13 -6.59
CA MET A 768 -6.95 -54.99 -7.72
C MET A 768 -5.66 -55.79 -7.51
N LEU A 769 -5.09 -55.75 -6.29
CA LEU A 769 -3.90 -56.53 -5.92
C LEU A 769 -4.16 -58.03 -5.98
N ASP A 770 -5.33 -58.50 -5.54
CA ASP A 770 -5.72 -59.91 -5.61
C ASP A 770 -5.93 -60.40 -7.05
N LEU A 771 -6.48 -59.55 -7.94
CA LEU A 771 -6.61 -59.84 -9.37
C LEU A 771 -5.26 -59.87 -10.10
N THR A 772 -4.28 -59.11 -9.62
CA THR A 772 -2.94 -59.00 -10.21
C THR A 772 -1.90 -59.92 -9.55
N ARG A 773 -2.31 -60.72 -8.56
CA ARG A 773 -1.44 -61.65 -7.82
C ARG A 773 -1.03 -62.84 -8.69
N ASP A 774 0.25 -62.86 -9.06
CA ASP A 774 0.97 -64.02 -9.61
C ASP A 774 1.35 -64.96 -8.44
N GLU A 775 0.57 -66.02 -8.19
CA GLU A 775 1.07 -67.12 -7.38
C GLU A 775 2.02 -67.97 -8.22
N GLY A 776 3.32 -67.72 -8.02
CA GLY A 776 4.42 -68.55 -8.46
C GLY A 776 4.76 -68.44 -9.94
N LEU A 777 5.82 -67.71 -10.28
CA LEU A 777 6.74 -67.91 -11.42
C LEU A 777 7.54 -66.61 -11.64
N SER A 778 8.67 -66.47 -10.92
CA SER A 778 9.51 -65.26 -10.96
C SER A 778 10.45 -65.17 -12.17
N ASP A 779 10.30 -66.01 -13.20
CA ASP A 779 11.31 -66.10 -14.27
C ASP A 779 10.76 -66.36 -15.69
N MET A 780 9.78 -65.55 -16.16
CA MET A 780 9.36 -65.61 -17.58
C MET A 780 9.07 -64.24 -18.23
N LYS A 781 9.51 -64.09 -19.50
CA LYS A 781 9.40 -62.87 -20.34
C LYS A 781 7.95 -62.43 -20.59
N GLY A 782 7.73 -61.11 -20.59
CA GLY A 782 6.41 -60.43 -20.60
C GLY A 782 5.40 -60.77 -21.72
N LYS A 783 5.80 -61.46 -22.79
CA LYS A 783 4.87 -61.97 -23.81
C LYS A 783 4.02 -63.16 -23.29
N LEU A 784 4.60 -64.00 -22.42
CA LEU A 784 3.88 -65.12 -21.81
C LEU A 784 2.92 -64.63 -20.72
N ARG A 785 3.31 -63.60 -19.96
CA ARG A 785 2.47 -62.95 -18.93
C ARG A 785 1.17 -62.42 -19.53
N LYS A 786 1.26 -61.74 -20.69
CA LYS A 786 0.10 -61.23 -21.44
C LYS A 786 -0.84 -62.35 -21.92
N GLN A 787 -0.30 -63.50 -22.34
CA GLN A 787 -1.08 -64.68 -22.74
C GLN A 787 -1.71 -65.42 -21.54
N MET A 788 -1.04 -65.46 -20.38
CA MET A 788 -1.58 -66.06 -19.15
C MET A 788 -2.67 -65.21 -18.49
N THR A 789 -2.55 -63.88 -18.48
CA THR A 789 -3.63 -62.97 -18.03
C THR A 789 -4.89 -63.14 -18.88
N ILE A 790 -4.72 -63.39 -20.19
CA ILE A 790 -5.81 -63.71 -21.12
C ILE A 790 -6.42 -65.10 -20.83
N ALA A 791 -5.61 -66.08 -20.39
CA ALA A 791 -6.07 -67.44 -20.10
C ALA A 791 -6.81 -67.58 -18.74
N ARG A 792 -6.51 -66.72 -17.75
CA ARG A 792 -7.22 -66.66 -16.45
C ARG A 792 -8.57 -65.93 -16.51
N TYR A 793 -8.76 -65.11 -17.54
CA TYR A 793 -9.95 -64.28 -17.75
C TYR A 793 -11.31 -65.01 -17.67
N PRO A 794 -11.54 -66.20 -18.27
CA PRO A 794 -12.81 -66.92 -18.12
C PRO A 794 -13.04 -67.57 -16.74
N PHE A 795 -12.03 -67.59 -15.85
CA PHE A 795 -12.14 -68.14 -14.49
C PHE A 795 -12.39 -67.05 -13.41
N ASP A 796 -12.33 -65.76 -13.76
CA ASP A 796 -12.47 -64.63 -12.83
C ASP A 796 -13.78 -63.82 -13.01
N GLN A 797 -14.77 -64.29 -13.78
CA GLN A 797 -16.04 -63.57 -14.03
C GLN A 797 -16.74 -63.11 -12.74
N LYS A 798 -16.78 -63.98 -11.72
CA LYS A 798 -17.35 -63.64 -10.40
C LYS A 798 -16.57 -62.52 -9.70
N ARG A 799 -15.24 -62.44 -9.87
CA ARG A 799 -14.38 -61.40 -9.30
C ARG A 799 -14.47 -60.09 -10.08
N LEU A 800 -14.66 -60.15 -11.39
CA LEU A 800 -14.89 -58.96 -12.22
C LEU A 800 -16.21 -58.26 -11.87
N VAL A 801 -17.28 -59.02 -11.63
CA VAL A 801 -18.56 -58.48 -11.15
C VAL A 801 -18.39 -57.85 -9.75
N GLN A 802 -17.59 -58.46 -8.86
CA GLN A 802 -17.27 -57.88 -7.54
C GLN A 802 -16.46 -56.58 -7.65
N LEU A 803 -15.49 -56.53 -8.57
CA LEU A 803 -14.70 -55.33 -8.85
C LEU A 803 -15.58 -54.21 -9.41
N GLN A 804 -16.52 -54.53 -10.30
CA GLN A 804 -17.47 -53.58 -10.88
C GLN A 804 -18.42 -53.01 -9.82
N ASP A 805 -18.97 -53.85 -8.94
CA ASP A 805 -19.79 -53.42 -7.80
C ASP A 805 -19.00 -52.50 -6.86
N GLN A 806 -17.73 -52.81 -6.60
CA GLN A 806 -16.88 -51.97 -5.76
C GLN A 806 -16.51 -50.64 -6.44
N LEU A 807 -16.25 -50.63 -7.75
CA LEU A 807 -16.05 -49.41 -8.55
C LEU A 807 -17.29 -48.50 -8.48
N PHE A 808 -18.49 -49.08 -8.56
CA PHE A 808 -19.74 -48.34 -8.41
C PHE A 808 -19.89 -47.73 -7.00
N LYS A 809 -19.56 -48.49 -5.95
CA LYS A 809 -19.55 -48.00 -4.56
C LYS A 809 -18.54 -46.88 -4.34
N ALA A 810 -17.32 -47.02 -4.87
CA ALA A 810 -16.29 -45.98 -4.80
C ALA A 810 -16.73 -44.70 -5.50
N ASN A 811 -17.29 -44.80 -6.72
CA ASN A 811 -17.83 -43.66 -7.45
C ASN A 811 -18.99 -42.98 -6.73
N THR A 812 -19.88 -43.75 -6.10
CA THR A 812 -20.99 -43.21 -5.32
C THR A 812 -20.50 -42.44 -4.10
N ALA A 813 -19.53 -43.00 -3.37
CA ALA A 813 -18.91 -42.34 -2.23
C ALA A 813 -18.20 -41.03 -2.65
N LEU A 814 -17.42 -41.07 -3.72
CA LEU A 814 -16.69 -39.91 -4.25
C LEU A 814 -17.63 -38.82 -4.80
N SER A 815 -18.69 -39.20 -5.51
CA SER A 815 -19.69 -38.25 -6.00
C SER A 815 -20.45 -37.56 -4.86
N THR A 816 -20.85 -38.34 -3.85
CA THR A 816 -21.48 -37.81 -2.62
C THR A 816 -20.52 -36.87 -1.88
N PHE A 817 -19.24 -37.23 -1.82
CA PHE A 817 -18.20 -36.38 -1.25
C PHE A 817 -18.06 -35.07 -2.02
N VAL A 818 -17.96 -35.10 -3.36
CA VAL A 818 -17.87 -33.91 -4.21
C VAL A 818 -19.06 -32.97 -4.01
N GLN A 819 -20.28 -33.50 -3.91
CA GLN A 819 -21.49 -32.69 -3.67
C GLN A 819 -21.45 -32.00 -2.30
N ASN A 820 -21.16 -32.74 -1.23
CA ASN A 820 -21.05 -32.19 0.12
C ASN A 820 -19.88 -31.20 0.24
N PHE A 821 -18.76 -31.51 -0.40
CA PHE A 821 -17.58 -30.67 -0.45
C PHE A 821 -17.88 -29.32 -1.11
N ASN A 822 -18.56 -29.30 -2.26
CA ASN A 822 -18.97 -28.06 -2.91
C ASN A 822 -19.95 -27.21 -2.08
N LEU A 823 -20.86 -27.85 -1.32
CA LEU A 823 -21.81 -27.15 -0.46
C LEU A 823 -21.09 -26.44 0.71
N ASP A 824 -20.17 -27.13 1.40
CA ASP A 824 -19.46 -26.57 2.56
C ASP A 824 -18.46 -25.46 2.17
N ILE A 825 -17.87 -25.51 0.97
CA ILE A 825 -17.03 -24.42 0.44
C ILE A 825 -17.83 -23.12 0.33
N ASN A 826 -19.05 -23.21 -0.22
CA ASN A 826 -19.92 -22.05 -0.38
C ASN A 826 -20.34 -21.46 0.97
N ILE A 827 -20.52 -22.30 2.00
CA ILE A 827 -20.81 -21.85 3.38
C ILE A 827 -19.58 -21.15 3.99
N GLY A 828 -18.37 -21.71 3.84
CA GLY A 828 -17.14 -21.13 4.38
C GLY A 828 -16.80 -19.75 3.78
N ILE A 829 -17.06 -19.53 2.49
CA ILE A 829 -16.91 -18.20 1.85
C ILE A 829 -17.83 -17.16 2.51
N SER A 830 -19.04 -17.55 2.92
CA SER A 830 -20.00 -16.67 3.59
C SER A 830 -19.53 -16.25 4.99
N GLU A 831 -18.96 -17.18 5.76
CA GLU A 831 -18.38 -16.88 7.08
C GLU A 831 -17.14 -15.97 7.00
N ASP A 832 -16.28 -16.19 6.01
CA ASP A 832 -15.11 -15.34 5.75
C ASP A 832 -15.52 -13.89 5.41
N LEU A 833 -16.61 -13.71 4.64
CA LEU A 833 -17.17 -12.38 4.38
C LEU A 833 -17.65 -11.69 5.66
N GLN A 834 -18.19 -12.44 6.63
CA GLN A 834 -18.55 -11.89 7.94
C GLN A 834 -17.33 -11.52 8.80
N ILE A 835 -16.28 -12.34 8.77
CA ILE A 835 -15.02 -12.03 9.45
C ILE A 835 -14.38 -10.78 8.85
N LEU A 836 -14.34 -10.66 7.53
CA LEU A 836 -13.81 -9.49 6.81
C LEU A 836 -14.63 -8.22 7.12
N LYS A 837 -15.96 -8.36 7.25
CA LYS A 837 -16.85 -7.30 7.76
C LYS A 837 -16.47 -6.87 9.19
N SER A 838 -16.15 -7.82 10.08
CA SER A 838 -15.76 -7.49 11.46
C SER A 838 -14.39 -6.81 11.58
N TYR A 839 -13.39 -7.21 10.77
CA TYR A 839 -12.10 -6.52 10.68
C TYR A 839 -12.24 -5.08 10.15
N THR A 840 -13.10 -4.89 9.15
CA THR A 840 -13.38 -3.55 8.60
C THR A 840 -14.00 -2.65 9.68
N ASN A 841 -14.96 -3.17 10.45
CA ASN A 841 -15.57 -2.45 11.56
C ASN A 841 -14.57 -2.14 12.70
N ALA A 842 -13.63 -3.05 12.99
CA ALA A 842 -12.57 -2.81 13.98
C ALA A 842 -11.59 -1.72 13.51
N SER A 843 -11.24 -1.72 12.22
CA SER A 843 -10.42 -0.68 11.58
C SER A 843 -11.11 0.69 11.65
N ASP A 844 -12.41 0.76 11.38
CA ASP A 844 -13.20 1.99 11.52
C ASP A 844 -13.22 2.50 12.96
N SER A 845 -13.35 1.60 13.94
CA SER A 845 -13.32 1.95 15.38
C SER A 845 -11.96 2.51 15.82
N ILE A 846 -10.84 1.92 15.35
CA ILE A 846 -9.48 2.43 15.61
C ILE A 846 -9.32 3.82 14.97
N THR A 847 -9.82 4.00 13.75
CA THR A 847 -9.76 5.27 13.01
C THR A 847 -10.56 6.36 13.73
N HIS A 848 -11.78 6.05 14.19
CA HIS A 848 -12.59 6.96 15.01
C HIS A 848 -11.93 7.29 16.35
N SER A 849 -11.27 6.33 16.99
CA SER A 849 -10.53 6.56 18.24
C SER A 849 -9.32 7.49 18.03
N MET A 850 -8.59 7.33 16.93
CA MET A 850 -7.52 8.24 16.54
C MET A 850 -8.03 9.65 16.25
N LEU A 851 -9.13 9.77 15.49
CA LEU A 851 -9.76 11.06 15.21
C LEU A 851 -10.25 11.75 16.50
N GLY A 852 -10.83 11.00 17.44
CA GLY A 852 -11.23 11.51 18.75
C GLY A 852 -10.05 11.91 19.64
N ALA A 853 -8.87 11.30 19.48
CA ALA A 853 -7.64 11.72 20.15
C ALA A 853 -7.06 13.01 19.53
N ILE A 854 -7.15 13.15 18.21
CA ILE A 854 -6.76 14.37 17.49
C ILE A 854 -7.68 15.54 17.86
N ALA A 855 -9.00 15.32 17.89
CA ALA A 855 -9.98 16.33 18.30
C ALA A 855 -9.70 16.84 19.72
N ARG A 856 -9.44 15.94 20.68
CA ARG A 856 -9.04 16.32 22.05
C ARG A 856 -7.75 17.14 22.10
N ARG A 857 -6.77 16.86 21.24
CA ARG A 857 -5.55 17.68 21.13
C ARG A 857 -5.84 19.06 20.54
N LEU A 858 -6.75 19.16 19.58
CA LEU A 858 -7.19 20.43 19.00
C LEU A 858 -7.94 21.29 20.03
N ASP A 859 -8.77 20.70 20.89
CA ASP A 859 -9.44 21.42 21.99
C ASP A 859 -8.45 21.99 23.02
N ILE A 860 -7.40 21.21 23.35
CA ILE A 860 -6.32 21.68 24.24
C ILE A 860 -5.59 22.88 23.63
N ILE A 861 -5.37 22.87 22.32
CA ILE A 861 -4.74 23.98 21.58
C ILE A 861 -5.69 25.19 21.56
N GLY A 862 -6.98 25.01 21.26
CA GLY A 862 -7.98 26.08 21.29
C GLY A 862 -8.06 26.77 22.64
N SER A 863 -8.05 25.98 23.73
CA SER A 863 -8.05 26.48 25.12
C SER A 863 -6.78 27.26 25.50
N ALA A 864 -5.66 27.04 24.80
CA ALA A 864 -4.44 27.81 24.99
C ALA A 864 -4.49 29.14 24.21
N VAL A 865 -5.10 29.13 23.03
CA VAL A 865 -5.30 30.32 22.19
C VAL A 865 -6.21 31.34 22.88
N GLU A 866 -7.36 30.92 23.43
CA GLU A 866 -8.28 31.81 24.15
C GLU A 866 -7.63 32.50 25.36
N ARG A 867 -6.79 31.77 26.12
CA ARG A 867 -6.04 32.36 27.25
C ARG A 867 -5.10 33.47 26.79
N THR A 868 -4.47 33.29 25.64
CA THR A 868 -3.55 34.27 25.06
C THR A 868 -4.30 35.51 24.57
N GLU A 869 -5.53 35.34 24.05
CA GLU A 869 -6.38 36.46 23.63
C GLU A 869 -6.90 37.30 24.80
N ILE A 870 -7.26 36.67 25.91
CA ILE A 870 -7.71 37.37 27.14
C ILE A 870 -6.57 38.21 27.74
N GLU A 871 -5.35 37.69 27.76
CA GLU A 871 -4.16 38.43 28.22
C GLU A 871 -3.86 39.65 27.32
N MET A 872 -3.95 39.49 26.00
CA MET A 872 -3.79 40.59 25.03
C MET A 872 -4.88 41.68 25.14
N ALA A 873 -6.14 41.28 25.37
CA ALA A 873 -7.26 42.21 25.55
C ALA A 873 -7.13 43.05 26.84
N THR A 874 -6.46 42.51 27.85
CA THR A 874 -6.22 43.18 29.14
C THR A 874 -5.09 44.21 29.02
N MET A 875 -4.04 43.90 28.26
CA MET A 875 -2.95 44.83 27.95
C MET A 875 -3.41 46.01 27.08
N SER A 876 -4.29 45.78 26.11
CA SER A 876 -4.82 46.82 25.21
C SER A 876 -5.68 47.87 25.93
N ARG A 877 -6.43 47.46 26.97
CA ARG A 877 -7.20 48.39 27.80
C ARG A 877 -6.33 49.30 28.67
N HIS A 878 -5.18 48.81 29.15
CA HIS A 878 -4.23 49.62 29.91
C HIS A 878 -3.54 50.71 29.05
N ALA A 879 -3.32 50.45 27.76
CA ALA A 879 -2.69 51.41 26.85
C ALA A 879 -3.61 52.58 26.44
N ARG A 880 -4.94 52.38 26.37
CA ARG A 880 -5.90 53.43 25.96
C ARG A 880 -6.24 54.44 27.06
N GLY A 881 -5.92 54.18 28.32
CA GLY A 881 -6.18 55.10 29.44
C GLY A 881 -5.22 56.28 29.55
N ASN A 882 -4.06 56.23 28.87
CA ASN A 882 -2.92 57.11 29.17
C ASN A 882 -2.53 58.13 28.08
N CYS A 883 -3.38 58.42 27.08
CA CYS A 883 -3.01 59.41 26.04
C CYS A 883 -4.16 60.32 25.60
N LEU A 884 -4.34 61.44 26.31
CA LEU A 884 -5.09 62.60 25.87
C LEU A 884 -4.29 63.86 26.22
N THR A 885 -3.47 64.36 25.29
CA THR A 885 -3.13 65.79 25.14
C THR A 885 -2.26 65.99 23.89
N THR A 886 -2.85 66.57 22.83
CA THR A 886 -2.36 67.71 22.02
C THR A 886 -2.87 67.62 20.58
N THR A 887 -3.37 68.76 20.12
CA THR A 887 -4.12 69.04 18.90
C THR A 887 -3.22 69.58 17.78
N SER A 888 -3.40 69.13 16.54
CA SER A 888 -3.52 70.00 15.34
C SER A 888 -4.03 69.19 14.13
N ARG A 889 -4.88 69.84 13.32
CA ARG A 889 -5.61 69.29 12.17
C ARG A 889 -4.84 69.49 10.86
N VAL A 890 -4.83 68.49 9.96
CA VAL A 890 -5.05 68.63 8.50
C VAL A 890 -5.63 67.31 7.96
N SER A 891 -6.65 67.42 7.11
CA SER A 891 -7.48 66.38 6.51
C SER A 891 -6.89 65.83 5.19
N ASP A 892 -6.86 64.51 5.00
CA ASP A 892 -7.64 63.78 3.97
C ASP A 892 -7.16 62.33 3.76
N ILE A 893 -8.10 61.48 3.30
CA ILE A 893 -8.02 60.07 2.87
C ILE A 893 -8.49 59.05 3.94
N LEU A 894 -9.75 58.64 3.80
CA LEU A 894 -10.41 57.58 4.54
C LEU A 894 -10.11 56.21 3.88
N VAL A 895 -9.09 55.51 4.37
CA VAL A 895 -8.91 54.06 4.17
C VAL A 895 -9.13 53.38 5.52
N GLY A 896 -10.20 52.61 5.65
CA GLY A 896 -10.51 51.84 6.86
C GLY A 896 -10.47 50.33 6.60
N PRO A 897 -9.51 49.58 7.18
CA PRO A 897 -9.50 48.12 7.17
C PRO A 897 -10.57 47.52 8.10
N ARG A 898 -11.28 46.51 7.60
CA ARG A 898 -12.32 45.72 8.28
C ARG A 898 -11.73 44.62 9.16
N TYR A 899 -11.34 44.91 10.40
CA TYR A 899 -11.09 43.86 11.40
C TYR A 899 -11.63 44.25 12.77
N LEU A 900 -12.96 44.35 12.88
CA LEU A 900 -13.69 44.41 14.15
C LEU A 900 -15.12 43.91 13.92
N ARG A 901 -15.30 42.58 13.83
CA ARG A 901 -16.61 41.92 14.06
C ARG A 901 -16.52 40.41 14.29
N GLY A 902 -15.49 39.94 15.00
CA GLY A 902 -15.28 38.51 15.31
C GLY A 902 -15.57 38.09 16.76
N SER A 903 -15.33 38.95 17.76
CA SER A 903 -15.26 38.50 19.16
C SER A 903 -16.60 38.36 19.90
N GLN A 904 -17.72 38.18 19.19
CA GLN A 904 -19.04 37.91 19.81
C GLN A 904 -19.58 36.50 19.52
N LYS A 905 -18.80 35.64 18.87
CA LYS A 905 -19.16 34.23 18.64
C LYS A 905 -18.41 33.21 19.50
N GLU A 906 -17.26 33.57 20.08
CA GLU A 906 -16.47 32.65 20.92
C GLU A 906 -17.03 32.55 22.35
N GLU A 907 -17.65 33.61 22.88
CA GLU A 907 -18.22 33.61 24.24
C GLU A 907 -19.49 32.74 24.40
N THR A 908 -20.12 32.34 23.29
CA THR A 908 -21.31 31.46 23.30
C THR A 908 -20.92 29.97 23.27
N VAL A 909 -19.73 29.64 22.77
CA VAL A 909 -19.27 28.23 22.63
C VAL A 909 -18.70 27.71 23.95
N MET A 910 -18.09 28.57 24.76
CA MET A 910 -17.50 28.18 26.05
C MET A 910 -18.51 27.90 27.18
N LYS A 911 -19.80 28.22 26.97
CA LYS A 911 -20.87 28.01 27.97
C LYS A 911 -21.59 26.66 27.88
N THR A 912 -21.32 25.83 26.86
CA THR A 912 -22.01 24.53 26.68
C THR A 912 -21.18 23.33 27.17
N LEU A 913 -20.01 23.57 27.77
CA LEU A 913 -19.06 22.51 28.16
C LEU A 913 -18.97 22.20 29.66
N ASN A 914 -19.88 22.73 30.49
CA ASN A 914 -19.92 22.44 31.93
C ASN A 914 -21.34 22.11 32.41
N ASP A 915 -21.80 20.86 32.20
CA ASP A 915 -22.47 20.08 33.26
C ASP A 915 -22.52 18.58 32.91
N PRO A 916 -22.26 17.65 33.85
CA PRO A 916 -22.18 16.22 33.60
C PRO A 916 -23.42 15.49 34.14
N GLU A 917 -24.13 14.72 33.31
CA GLU A 917 -24.92 13.60 33.83
C GLU A 917 -25.07 12.47 32.80
N CYS A 918 -24.98 11.25 33.34
CA CYS A 918 -24.66 10.00 32.67
C CYS A 918 -25.94 9.28 32.22
N THR A 919 -25.97 8.65 31.03
CA THR A 919 -26.02 7.18 30.86
C THR A 919 -26.44 6.72 29.45
N CYS A 920 -25.61 5.82 28.92
CA CYS A 920 -25.89 4.70 28.02
C CYS A 920 -26.90 4.86 26.86
N SER A 921 -26.44 4.89 25.60
CA SER A 921 -26.59 3.78 24.62
C SER A 921 -26.29 4.21 23.17
N HIS A 922 -25.46 3.39 22.51
CA HIS A 922 -25.19 3.20 21.07
C HIS A 922 -24.92 4.38 20.11
N PRO A 923 -23.85 4.30 19.28
CA PRO A 923 -23.45 5.36 18.35
C PRO A 923 -24.25 5.32 17.03
N THR A 924 -24.75 6.48 16.59
CA THR A 924 -25.25 6.70 15.23
C THR A 924 -24.15 7.27 14.32
N THR A 925 -23.76 6.43 13.37
CA THR A 925 -23.31 6.68 12.00
C THR A 925 -23.30 8.14 11.51
N SER A 926 -22.09 8.68 11.33
CA SER A 926 -21.80 9.69 10.30
C SER A 926 -20.80 9.14 9.29
N SER A 927 -21.35 8.79 8.12
CA SER A 927 -20.77 8.93 6.79
C SER A 927 -19.25 8.74 6.64
N ILE A 928 -18.84 7.49 6.45
CA ILE A 928 -17.86 7.19 5.39
C ILE A 928 -18.69 6.65 4.23
N GLN A 929 -18.89 7.48 3.19
CA GLN A 929 -19.25 6.96 1.89
C GLN A 929 -18.17 5.96 1.48
N ARG A 930 -18.53 4.68 1.46
CA ARG A 930 -17.82 3.66 0.70
C ARG A 930 -17.81 4.14 -0.75
N GLN A 931 -16.64 4.47 -1.27
CA GLN A 931 -16.42 4.40 -2.71
C GLN A 931 -16.57 2.94 -3.12
N SER A 932 -17.66 2.66 -3.82
CA SER A 932 -17.90 1.43 -4.55
C SER A 932 -16.79 1.25 -5.59
N SER A 933 -15.91 0.28 -5.38
CA SER A 933 -15.14 -0.33 -6.46
C SER A 933 -15.98 -1.42 -7.09
N TYR A 934 -16.26 -1.26 -8.38
CA TYR A 934 -16.91 -2.20 -9.28
C TYR A 934 -16.49 -3.66 -8.99
N VAL A 935 -17.43 -4.43 -8.44
CA VAL A 935 -17.47 -5.89 -8.57
C VAL A 935 -18.10 -6.19 -9.94
N ASP A 936 -17.56 -7.20 -10.61
CA ASP A 936 -18.11 -7.79 -11.83
C ASP A 936 -19.64 -7.95 -11.76
N ARG A 937 -20.34 -7.26 -12.67
CA ARG A 937 -21.79 -7.28 -12.85
C ARG A 937 -22.21 -8.52 -13.64
N SER A 938 -22.16 -9.69 -13.03
CA SER A 938 -22.73 -10.91 -13.63
C SER A 938 -23.74 -11.67 -12.75
N SER A 939 -24.17 -11.09 -11.62
CA SER A 939 -25.38 -11.53 -10.92
C SER A 939 -26.40 -10.39 -10.84
N ARG A 940 -26.89 -9.92 -12.00
CA ARG A 940 -28.14 -9.16 -12.01
C ARG A 940 -29.24 -10.11 -11.56
N THR A 941 -29.90 -9.80 -10.45
CA THR A 941 -31.12 -10.54 -10.10
C THR A 941 -32.19 -10.22 -11.15
N ILE A 942 -33.20 -11.09 -11.30
CA ILE A 942 -34.34 -10.78 -12.17
C ILE A 942 -34.93 -9.40 -11.83
N LEU A 943 -34.89 -8.99 -10.55
CA LEU A 943 -35.37 -7.70 -10.07
C LEU A 943 -34.53 -6.50 -10.52
N ASP A 944 -33.21 -6.64 -10.71
CA ASP A 944 -32.37 -5.54 -11.24
C ASP A 944 -32.81 -5.11 -12.64
N SER A 945 -33.35 -6.05 -13.43
CA SER A 945 -33.88 -5.75 -14.77
C SER A 945 -35.19 -4.96 -14.72
N PHE A 946 -35.98 -5.10 -13.64
CA PHE A 946 -37.22 -4.34 -13.43
C PHE A 946 -36.99 -2.95 -12.83
N CYS A 947 -35.78 -2.67 -12.34
CA CYS A 947 -35.41 -1.35 -11.82
C CYS A 947 -35.13 -0.33 -12.94
N GLU A 948 -35.02 -0.76 -14.20
CA GLU A 948 -34.94 0.15 -15.35
C GLU A 948 -36.33 0.76 -15.66
N SER A 949 -36.36 2.08 -15.93
CA SER A 949 -37.60 2.89 -16.11
C SER A 949 -38.64 2.37 -17.12
N TYR A 950 -38.28 1.44 -18.01
CA TYR A 950 -39.16 0.83 -19.01
C TYR A 950 -39.93 -0.39 -18.46
N TYR A 951 -39.38 -1.11 -17.48
CA TYR A 951 -39.95 -2.34 -16.93
C TYR A 951 -40.65 -2.15 -15.57
N VAL A 952 -40.51 -0.97 -14.95
CA VAL A 952 -41.16 -0.62 -13.67
C VAL A 952 -42.68 -0.85 -13.70
N THR A 953 -43.34 -0.65 -14.84
CA THR A 953 -44.80 -0.87 -14.98
C THR A 953 -45.21 -2.35 -14.86
N GLU A 954 -44.27 -3.28 -15.07
CA GLU A 954 -44.51 -4.73 -14.95
C GLU A 954 -44.15 -5.27 -13.56
N LEU A 955 -43.43 -4.47 -12.74
CA LEU A 955 -42.92 -4.86 -11.43
C LEU A 955 -44.01 -5.36 -10.45
N PRO A 956 -45.20 -4.74 -10.32
CA PRO A 956 -46.20 -5.19 -9.35
C PRO A 956 -46.72 -6.60 -9.63
N LEU A 957 -46.74 -7.02 -10.90
CA LEU A 957 -47.22 -8.35 -11.30
C LEU A 957 -46.20 -9.44 -10.96
N LEU A 958 -44.91 -9.14 -11.06
CA LEU A 958 -43.83 -10.12 -10.90
C LEU A 958 -43.27 -10.15 -9.47
N TYR A 959 -43.32 -9.04 -8.73
CA TYR A 959 -42.82 -8.95 -7.36
C TYR A 959 -43.47 -9.99 -6.43
N LYS A 960 -44.80 -10.17 -6.51
CA LYS A 960 -45.52 -11.18 -5.69
C LYS A 960 -45.15 -12.62 -6.01
N PHE A 961 -44.71 -12.89 -7.24
CA PHE A 961 -44.25 -14.22 -7.66
C PHE A 961 -42.83 -14.49 -7.16
N ILE A 962 -41.93 -13.52 -7.30
CA ILE A 962 -40.52 -13.60 -6.88
C ILE A 962 -40.42 -13.71 -5.35
N ALA A 963 -41.13 -12.86 -4.61
CA ALA A 963 -41.12 -12.85 -3.14
C ALA A 963 -41.67 -14.14 -2.49
N ARG A 964 -42.36 -15.01 -3.26
CA ARG A 964 -42.85 -16.32 -2.80
C ARG A 964 -41.87 -17.47 -3.02
N LEU A 965 -40.99 -17.36 -4.01
CA LEU A 965 -40.03 -18.42 -4.39
C LEU A 965 -38.69 -18.28 -3.68
N ASP A 966 -38.31 -17.06 -3.31
CA ASP A 966 -37.10 -16.75 -2.58
C ASP A 966 -37.45 -15.89 -1.35
N THR A 967 -37.53 -16.51 -0.18
CA THR A 967 -37.82 -15.83 1.09
C THR A 967 -36.58 -15.15 1.70
N ALA A 968 -35.39 -15.34 1.11
CA ALA A 968 -34.14 -14.70 1.51
C ALA A 968 -33.83 -13.43 0.69
N LEU A 969 -34.76 -13.04 -0.19
CA LEU A 969 -34.63 -11.90 -1.08
C LEU A 969 -34.54 -10.57 -0.27
N CYS A 970 -33.33 -10.03 -0.15
CA CYS A 970 -33.06 -8.77 0.53
C CYS A 970 -33.18 -7.60 -0.47
N VAL A 971 -34.32 -6.93 -0.49
CA VAL A 971 -34.62 -5.87 -1.48
C VAL A 971 -33.83 -4.58 -1.19
N GLU A 972 -33.32 -4.40 0.03
CA GLU A 972 -32.49 -3.25 0.44
C GLU A 972 -31.16 -3.17 -0.33
N ASP A 973 -30.56 -4.31 -0.72
CA ASP A 973 -29.32 -4.33 -1.50
C ASP A 973 -29.53 -3.82 -2.95
N ILE A 974 -30.76 -3.96 -3.48
CA ILE A 974 -31.13 -3.52 -4.84
C ILE A 974 -31.36 -1.99 -4.86
N ALA A 975 -31.94 -1.44 -3.80
CA ALA A 975 -32.25 -0.01 -3.67
C ALA A 975 -30.99 0.90 -3.64
N HIS A 976 -29.84 0.34 -3.27
CA HIS A 976 -28.57 1.06 -3.18
C HIS A 976 -27.62 0.80 -4.36
N GLY A 977 -28.08 0.07 -5.39
CA GLY A 977 -27.36 -0.09 -6.64
C GLY A 977 -27.43 1.17 -7.50
N GLU A 978 -26.29 1.64 -8.04
CA GLU A 978 -26.26 2.78 -8.96
C GLU A 978 -27.03 2.48 -10.24
N THR A 979 -28.27 2.99 -10.34
CA THR A 979 -29.05 3.03 -11.60
C THR A 979 -29.09 4.45 -12.15
N GLU A 980 -28.73 4.60 -13.42
CA GLU A 980 -28.61 5.91 -14.08
C GLU A 980 -29.98 6.60 -14.29
N TYR A 981 -30.00 7.91 -14.10
CA TYR A 981 -31.15 8.78 -14.38
C TYR A 981 -31.51 8.78 -15.88
N PRO A 982 -32.74 8.42 -16.29
CA PRO A 982 -33.09 8.32 -17.69
C PRO A 982 -33.30 9.69 -18.36
N LYS A 983 -32.53 9.98 -19.42
CA LYS A 983 -32.70 11.19 -20.26
C LYS A 983 -33.88 11.02 -21.23
N GLY A 984 -34.96 11.80 -21.06
CA GLY A 984 -36.04 11.94 -22.05
C GLY A 984 -37.41 12.32 -21.47
N MET A 985 -38.16 13.19 -22.16
CA MET A 985 -39.40 13.82 -21.67
C MET A 985 -40.63 12.89 -21.58
N SER A 986 -40.53 11.61 -21.99
CA SER A 986 -41.66 10.66 -22.04
C SER A 986 -41.69 9.59 -20.94
N LYS A 987 -40.77 9.64 -19.95
CA LYS A 987 -40.52 8.53 -19.02
C LYS A 987 -40.94 8.77 -17.56
N PHE A 988 -41.57 9.88 -17.23
CA PHE A 988 -41.97 10.17 -15.84
C PHE A 988 -43.29 9.52 -15.42
N GLU A 989 -44.19 9.19 -16.37
CA GLU A 989 -45.46 8.53 -16.07
C GLU A 989 -45.28 7.10 -15.54
N SER A 990 -44.25 6.37 -16.01
CA SER A 990 -43.98 5.01 -15.51
C SER A 990 -43.53 4.98 -14.05
N LEU A 991 -42.96 6.07 -13.52
CA LEU A 991 -42.55 6.17 -12.12
C LEU A 991 -43.73 6.36 -11.16
N GLN A 992 -44.94 6.60 -11.66
CA GLN A 992 -46.16 6.72 -10.83
C GLN A 992 -46.49 5.39 -10.11
N VAL A 993 -46.01 4.25 -10.65
CA VAL A 993 -46.14 2.91 -10.06
C VAL A 993 -45.64 2.86 -8.61
N TRP A 994 -44.58 3.61 -8.27
CA TRP A 994 -44.05 3.69 -6.90
C TRP A 994 -45.01 4.40 -5.94
N GLY A 995 -45.80 5.37 -6.43
CA GLY A 995 -46.85 6.01 -5.65
C GLY A 995 -48.09 5.13 -5.51
N ASP A 996 -48.42 4.36 -6.55
CA ASP A 996 -49.62 3.52 -6.60
C ASP A 996 -49.46 2.19 -5.81
N HIS A 997 -48.21 1.73 -5.61
CA HIS A 997 -47.85 0.52 -4.86
C HIS A 997 -46.85 0.80 -3.73
N PRO A 998 -47.28 1.44 -2.62
CA PRO A 998 -46.39 1.89 -1.56
C PRO A 998 -45.78 0.77 -0.71
N ASP A 999 -46.40 -0.40 -0.68
CA ASP A 999 -45.85 -1.62 -0.07
C ASP A 999 -44.61 -2.12 -0.82
N ILE A 1000 -44.62 -1.99 -2.15
CA ILE A 1000 -43.46 -2.30 -2.99
C ILE A 1000 -42.41 -1.20 -2.85
N ALA A 1001 -42.80 0.08 -2.83
CA ALA A 1001 -41.85 1.17 -2.58
C ALA A 1001 -41.17 1.06 -1.20
N GLU A 1002 -41.88 0.64 -0.17
CA GLU A 1002 -41.29 0.35 1.14
C GLU A 1002 -40.26 -0.76 1.08
N ALA A 1003 -40.58 -1.87 0.40
CA ALA A 1003 -39.65 -2.98 0.24
C ALA A 1003 -38.36 -2.56 -0.49
N PHE A 1004 -38.47 -1.62 -1.44
CA PHE A 1004 -37.32 -1.01 -2.14
C PHE A 1004 -36.67 0.16 -1.38
N GLY A 1005 -36.91 0.29 -0.07
CA GLY A 1005 -36.16 1.21 0.79
C GLY A 1005 -36.49 2.70 0.61
N PHE A 1006 -37.60 3.06 -0.03
CA PHE A 1006 -38.00 4.46 -0.12
C PHE A 1006 -38.45 4.99 1.24
N ASN A 1007 -37.80 6.05 1.73
CA ASN A 1007 -38.12 6.66 3.01
C ASN A 1007 -39.49 7.38 3.01
N ASP A 1008 -39.98 7.73 4.20
CA ASP A 1008 -41.33 8.28 4.39
C ASP A 1008 -41.61 9.57 3.62
N ILE A 1009 -40.62 10.46 3.50
CA ILE A 1009 -40.80 11.74 2.80
C ILE A 1009 -40.85 11.53 1.28
N PHE A 1010 -40.02 10.66 0.72
CA PHE A 1010 -40.09 10.29 -0.70
C PHE A 1010 -41.40 9.57 -1.02
N ARG A 1011 -41.86 8.64 -0.17
CA ARG A 1011 -43.16 7.97 -0.34
C ARG A 1011 -44.31 8.97 -0.30
N ALA A 1012 -44.31 9.92 0.64
CA ALA A 1012 -45.33 10.97 0.71
C ALA A 1012 -45.34 11.86 -0.55
N VAL A 1013 -44.17 12.18 -1.11
CA VAL A 1013 -44.04 12.91 -2.39
C VAL A 1013 -44.61 12.10 -3.56
N MET A 1014 -44.25 10.83 -3.68
CA MET A 1014 -44.69 9.98 -4.80
C MET A 1014 -46.18 9.66 -4.74
N GLN A 1015 -46.72 9.48 -3.54
CA GLN A 1015 -48.15 9.29 -3.28
C GLN A 1015 -48.96 10.59 -3.40
N ARG A 1016 -48.29 11.74 -3.50
CA ARG A 1016 -48.90 13.07 -3.52
C ARG A 1016 -49.75 13.36 -2.27
N ASP A 1017 -49.32 12.84 -1.12
CA ASP A 1017 -50.01 12.96 0.16
C ASP A 1017 -49.69 14.30 0.84
N ARG A 1018 -50.55 15.28 0.57
CA ARG A 1018 -50.44 16.64 1.10
C ARG A 1018 -50.42 16.68 2.63
N GLN A 1019 -51.30 15.94 3.30
CA GLN A 1019 -51.43 15.98 4.75
C GLN A 1019 -50.19 15.40 5.42
N LYS A 1020 -49.61 14.35 4.84
CA LYS A 1020 -48.39 13.73 5.35
C LYS A 1020 -47.16 14.63 5.19
N ILE A 1021 -47.02 15.35 4.08
CA ILE A 1021 -45.94 16.34 3.92
C ILE A 1021 -46.11 17.52 4.88
N GLU A 1022 -47.32 18.06 5.03
CA GLU A 1022 -47.60 19.13 5.99
C GLU A 1022 -47.32 18.66 7.43
N ALA A 1023 -47.71 17.44 7.81
CA ALA A 1023 -47.44 16.88 9.13
C ALA A 1023 -45.94 16.62 9.39
N ILE A 1024 -45.21 16.08 8.40
CA ILE A 1024 -43.76 15.84 8.48
C ILE A 1024 -43.01 17.17 8.65
N THR A 1025 -43.47 18.22 7.96
CA THR A 1025 -42.80 19.53 7.94
C THR A 1025 -43.21 20.48 9.07
N MET A 1026 -44.35 20.27 9.74
CA MET A 1026 -44.79 21.06 10.89
C MET A 1026 -44.04 20.77 12.20
N SER A 1027 -43.22 19.72 12.27
CA SER A 1027 -42.46 19.33 13.47
C SER A 1027 -41.29 20.27 13.81
N GLY A 1028 -40.93 21.19 12.91
CA GLY A 1028 -39.80 22.12 13.08
C GLY A 1028 -38.42 21.47 12.98
N GLN A 1029 -38.32 20.14 12.92
CA GLN A 1029 -37.09 19.38 12.76
C GLN A 1029 -36.89 18.93 11.30
N ILE A 1030 -35.63 18.72 10.89
CA ILE A 1030 -35.28 18.21 9.56
C ILE A 1030 -35.79 16.76 9.44
N PRO A 1031 -36.71 16.45 8.50
CA PRO A 1031 -37.24 15.09 8.35
C PRO A 1031 -36.11 14.10 8.00
N PRO A 1032 -36.07 12.93 8.65
CA PRO A 1032 -35.12 11.87 8.28
C PRO A 1032 -35.26 11.54 6.79
N GLY A 1033 -34.13 11.51 6.10
CA GLY A 1033 -34.08 11.21 4.67
C GLY A 1033 -34.39 12.35 3.69
N ILE A 1034 -34.57 13.60 4.17
CA ILE A 1034 -34.80 14.76 3.29
C ILE A 1034 -33.56 15.15 2.44
N LEU A 1035 -32.36 14.82 2.92
CA LEU A 1035 -31.08 15.04 2.21
C LEU A 1035 -30.60 13.81 1.46
N GLU A 1036 -31.31 12.69 1.59
CA GLU A 1036 -31.01 11.47 0.86
C GLU A 1036 -31.48 11.57 -0.58
N THR A 1037 -30.92 10.71 -1.42
CA THR A 1037 -31.38 10.50 -2.78
C THR A 1037 -32.07 9.14 -2.87
N ASP A 1038 -33.08 9.04 -3.72
CA ASP A 1038 -33.70 7.74 -4.01
C ASP A 1038 -32.78 6.81 -4.84
N MET A 1039 -33.24 5.59 -5.10
CA MET A 1039 -32.49 4.58 -5.87
C MET A 1039 -32.11 5.03 -7.31
N TYR A 1040 -32.75 6.09 -7.82
CA TYR A 1040 -32.44 6.69 -9.13
C TYR A 1040 -31.52 7.92 -9.00
N GLY A 1041 -30.97 8.16 -7.82
CA GLY A 1041 -30.14 9.32 -7.50
C GLY A 1041 -30.91 10.64 -7.43
N ARG A 1042 -32.25 10.62 -7.34
CA ARG A 1042 -33.06 11.85 -7.26
C ARG A 1042 -33.11 12.34 -5.84
N ASN A 1043 -32.87 13.63 -5.63
CA ASN A 1043 -33.21 14.24 -4.35
C ASN A 1043 -34.74 14.52 -4.26
N ILE A 1044 -35.20 14.89 -3.07
CA ILE A 1044 -36.64 15.06 -2.82
C ILE A 1044 -37.29 16.15 -3.70
N LEU A 1045 -36.54 17.19 -4.07
CA LEU A 1045 -37.04 18.24 -4.98
C LEU A 1045 -37.22 17.71 -6.41
N GLN A 1046 -36.28 16.89 -6.87
CA GLN A 1046 -36.36 16.23 -8.17
C GLN A 1046 -37.45 15.15 -8.21
N ALA A 1047 -37.78 14.52 -7.08
CA ALA A 1047 -38.91 13.60 -6.97
C ALA A 1047 -40.26 14.33 -7.10
N CYS A 1048 -40.35 15.62 -6.78
CA CYS A 1048 -41.56 16.44 -6.90
C CYS A 1048 -41.86 16.93 -8.34
N ILE A 1049 -41.10 16.50 -9.33
CA ILE A 1049 -41.18 16.96 -10.74
C ILE A 1049 -42.59 16.84 -11.35
N SER A 1050 -43.37 15.86 -10.90
CA SER A 1050 -44.75 15.58 -11.33
C SER A 1050 -45.82 16.09 -10.35
N TRP A 1051 -45.44 16.71 -9.24
CA TRP A 1051 -46.34 17.23 -8.21
C TRP A 1051 -45.96 18.64 -7.73
N PRO A 1052 -46.36 19.69 -8.49
CA PRO A 1052 -46.00 21.08 -8.21
C PRO A 1052 -46.45 21.61 -6.85
N GLU A 1053 -47.58 21.13 -6.31
CA GLU A 1053 -48.08 21.52 -4.99
C GLU A 1053 -47.20 20.95 -3.87
N GLY A 1054 -46.68 19.72 -4.01
CA GLY A 1054 -45.71 19.15 -3.07
C GLY A 1054 -44.39 19.91 -3.06
N LEU A 1055 -43.91 20.31 -4.24
CA LEU A 1055 -42.73 21.18 -4.38
C LEU A 1055 -42.93 22.53 -3.67
N ARG A 1056 -44.12 23.12 -3.80
CA ARG A 1056 -44.50 24.36 -3.10
C ARG A 1056 -44.44 24.20 -1.58
N LEU A 1057 -45.03 23.12 -1.05
CA LEU A 1057 -45.07 22.86 0.39
C LEU A 1057 -43.68 22.63 0.98
N LEU A 1058 -42.79 21.94 0.26
CA LEU A 1058 -41.40 21.73 0.69
C LEU A 1058 -40.59 23.04 0.68
N LEU A 1059 -40.81 23.92 -0.31
CA LEU A 1059 -40.07 25.18 -0.42
C LEU A 1059 -40.59 26.31 0.47
N GLN A 1060 -41.81 26.20 1.00
CA GLN A 1060 -42.36 27.16 1.99
C GLN A 1060 -41.66 27.07 3.35
N GLN A 1061 -40.95 25.97 3.63
CA GLN A 1061 -40.23 25.76 4.88
C GLN A 1061 -38.80 26.29 4.74
N SER A 1062 -38.60 27.57 5.11
CA SER A 1062 -37.35 28.32 4.87
C SER A 1062 -36.07 27.66 5.39
N GLN A 1063 -36.18 26.81 6.42
CA GLN A 1063 -35.06 26.07 7.03
C GLN A 1063 -34.50 24.93 6.17
N PHE A 1064 -35.27 24.40 5.21
CA PHE A 1064 -34.81 23.28 4.36
C PHE A 1064 -34.24 23.75 3.01
N VAL A 1065 -34.57 24.97 2.58
CA VAL A 1065 -34.23 25.48 1.24
C VAL A 1065 -32.72 25.63 1.05
N SER A 1066 -31.97 26.09 2.06
CA SER A 1066 -30.51 26.20 1.96
C SER A 1066 -29.80 24.85 1.86
N LEU A 1067 -30.38 23.78 2.42
CA LEU A 1067 -29.79 22.44 2.43
C LEU A 1067 -30.05 21.68 1.12
N LEU A 1068 -31.17 21.97 0.45
CA LEU A 1068 -31.61 21.26 -0.76
C LEU A 1068 -31.03 21.86 -2.07
N LEU A 1069 -30.40 23.03 -1.99
CA LEU A 1069 -29.87 23.77 -3.15
C LEU A 1069 -28.39 23.52 -3.44
N TYR A 1070 -27.68 22.79 -2.58
CA TYR A 1070 -26.24 22.61 -2.69
C TYR A 1070 -25.91 21.32 -3.45
N ASN A 1071 -25.31 21.44 -4.63
CA ASN A 1071 -24.49 20.38 -5.22
C ASN A 1071 -23.48 20.98 -6.22
N GLU A 1072 -22.18 20.83 -5.96
CA GLU A 1072 -21.08 21.48 -6.72
C GLU A 1072 -20.73 20.81 -8.06
N SER A 1073 -21.46 19.76 -8.46
CA SER A 1073 -21.01 18.87 -9.55
C SER A 1073 -21.88 18.84 -10.82
N THR A 1074 -22.87 19.74 -11.00
CA THR A 1074 -23.71 19.77 -12.21
C THR A 1074 -24.00 21.19 -12.74
N ILE A 1075 -24.15 21.34 -14.07
CA ILE A 1075 -24.32 22.63 -14.77
C ILE A 1075 -25.67 23.34 -14.45
N LEU A 1076 -26.64 22.64 -13.86
CA LEU A 1076 -27.92 23.19 -13.40
C LEU A 1076 -28.19 22.73 -11.96
N SER A 1077 -28.61 23.64 -11.07
CA SER A 1077 -28.94 23.27 -9.69
C SER A 1077 -30.14 22.31 -9.64
N PRO A 1078 -30.27 21.48 -8.58
CA PRO A 1078 -31.38 20.54 -8.48
C PRO A 1078 -32.77 21.18 -8.58
N LEU A 1079 -32.92 22.39 -8.05
CA LEU A 1079 -34.15 23.19 -8.21
C LEU A 1079 -34.33 23.69 -9.66
N GLN A 1080 -33.26 24.17 -10.31
CA GLN A 1080 -33.33 24.58 -11.73
C GLN A 1080 -33.74 23.44 -12.65
N LEU A 1081 -33.27 22.23 -12.37
CA LEU A 1081 -33.64 21.02 -13.11
C LEU A 1081 -35.09 20.61 -12.84
N ALA A 1082 -35.53 20.62 -11.57
CA ALA A 1082 -36.91 20.31 -11.20
C ALA A 1082 -37.92 21.28 -11.83
N VAL A 1083 -37.62 22.59 -11.82
CA VAL A 1083 -38.45 23.62 -12.46
C VAL A 1083 -38.48 23.44 -13.98
N LYS A 1084 -37.31 23.26 -14.63
CA LYS A 1084 -37.19 23.08 -16.08
C LYS A 1084 -37.94 21.85 -16.60
N LEU A 1085 -37.95 20.76 -15.83
CA LEU A 1085 -38.56 19.50 -16.24
C LEU A 1085 -40.04 19.36 -15.83
N SER A 1086 -40.53 20.14 -14.86
CA SER A 1086 -41.96 20.14 -14.46
C SER A 1086 -42.92 20.64 -15.54
N GLY A 1087 -42.41 21.18 -16.65
CA GLY A 1087 -43.21 21.60 -17.81
C GLY A 1087 -44.10 22.83 -17.58
N ARG A 1088 -44.12 23.44 -16.39
CA ARG A 1088 -44.83 24.70 -16.13
C ARG A 1088 -44.03 25.89 -16.66
N ILE A 1089 -44.09 26.07 -17.97
CA ILE A 1089 -43.69 27.31 -18.65
C ILE A 1089 -44.69 28.40 -18.19
N CYS A 1090 -44.19 29.60 -17.87
CA CYS A 1090 -45.05 30.78 -17.74
C CYS A 1090 -45.78 30.97 -19.07
N THR A 1091 -47.05 30.57 -19.15
CA THR A 1091 -47.82 30.59 -20.38
C THR A 1091 -48.21 32.01 -20.74
N GLN A 1092 -47.49 32.63 -21.67
CA GLN A 1092 -48.12 33.54 -22.62
C GLN A 1092 -47.51 33.34 -24.01
N ALA A 1093 -48.37 32.90 -24.92
CA ALA A 1093 -48.08 32.62 -26.31
C ALA A 1093 -47.84 33.90 -27.10
N VAL A 1094 -46.82 33.90 -27.96
CA VAL A 1094 -46.88 34.61 -29.23
C VAL A 1094 -46.46 33.61 -30.32
N GLU A 1095 -47.31 33.52 -31.33
CA GLU A 1095 -47.45 32.42 -32.27
C GLU A 1095 -46.20 32.12 -33.12
N GLY A 1096 -45.92 30.83 -33.29
CA GLY A 1096 -45.35 30.29 -34.53
C GLY A 1096 -43.83 30.41 -34.74
N ARG A 1097 -43.04 29.56 -34.05
CA ARG A 1097 -41.83 28.84 -34.55
C ARG A 1097 -41.12 28.13 -33.39
N LEU A 1098 -41.01 26.80 -33.45
CA LEU A 1098 -40.12 26.02 -32.58
C LEU A 1098 -38.66 26.19 -33.06
N LEU A 1099 -37.92 27.11 -32.45
CA LEU A 1099 -36.47 27.21 -32.54
C LEU A 1099 -35.86 26.88 -31.17
N PHE A 1100 -35.07 25.81 -31.11
CA PHE A 1100 -34.19 25.54 -29.97
C PHE A 1100 -33.05 26.56 -29.98
N ALA A 1101 -33.13 27.58 -29.12
CA ALA A 1101 -32.04 28.54 -28.87
C ALA A 1101 -31.67 28.58 -27.37
N ARG A 1102 -30.37 28.78 -27.14
CA ARG A 1102 -29.67 28.76 -25.85
C ARG A 1102 -30.03 29.98 -24.98
N GLU A 1103 -29.93 29.77 -23.66
CA GLU A 1103 -29.99 30.73 -22.54
C GLU A 1103 -31.41 31.14 -22.06
N PHE A 1104 -31.76 30.73 -20.83
CA PHE A 1104 -32.99 31.11 -20.11
C PHE A 1104 -32.63 31.74 -18.75
N ASP A 1105 -33.30 32.84 -18.38
CA ASP A 1105 -33.17 33.53 -17.09
C ASP A 1105 -34.09 32.92 -16.02
N VAL A 1106 -33.50 32.22 -15.06
CA VAL A 1106 -34.17 31.49 -13.97
C VAL A 1106 -34.79 32.45 -12.93
N THR A 1107 -34.27 33.67 -12.81
CA THR A 1107 -34.62 34.62 -11.74
C THR A 1107 -36.03 35.19 -11.91
N THR A 1108 -36.43 35.41 -13.16
CA THR A 1108 -37.72 36.03 -13.52
C THR A 1108 -38.89 35.03 -13.46
N MET A 1109 -38.59 33.73 -13.57
CA MET A 1109 -39.58 32.63 -13.54
C MET A 1109 -39.96 32.17 -12.12
N LEU A 1110 -39.03 32.30 -11.16
CA LEU A 1110 -39.28 32.00 -9.74
C LEU A 1110 -40.18 33.05 -9.07
N GLY A 1111 -40.10 34.32 -9.49
CA GLY A 1111 -40.92 35.41 -8.96
C GLY A 1111 -42.39 35.36 -9.39
N THR A 1112 -42.71 34.66 -10.48
CA THR A 1112 -44.09 34.51 -11.01
C THR A 1112 -44.82 33.29 -10.47
N MET A 1113 -44.13 32.16 -10.24
CA MET A 1113 -44.76 30.93 -9.74
C MET A 1113 -45.02 30.92 -8.22
N PHE A 1114 -44.32 31.77 -7.45
CA PHE A 1114 -44.38 31.76 -5.99
C PHE A 1114 -44.44 33.20 -5.45
N ILE A 1115 -45.63 33.80 -5.52
CA ILE A 1115 -45.88 35.21 -5.14
C ILE A 1115 -45.67 35.48 -3.63
N GLU A 1116 -45.48 34.45 -2.80
CA GLU A 1116 -45.36 34.58 -1.33
C GLU A 1116 -44.06 33.96 -0.75
N MET A 1117 -42.94 33.97 -1.48
CA MET A 1117 -41.65 33.55 -0.90
C MET A 1117 -40.93 34.68 -0.15
N PRO A 1118 -40.37 34.42 1.05
CA PRO A 1118 -39.55 35.40 1.78
C PRO A 1118 -38.34 35.85 0.97
N GLU A 1119 -38.07 37.16 0.96
CA GLU A 1119 -37.05 37.82 0.13
C GLU A 1119 -35.62 37.29 0.34
N ALA A 1120 -35.34 36.72 1.53
CA ALA A 1120 -34.09 36.04 1.87
C ALA A 1120 -33.82 34.77 1.02
N ILE A 1121 -34.88 34.04 0.64
CA ILE A 1121 -34.76 32.84 -0.20
C ILE A 1121 -34.45 33.22 -1.65
N ILE A 1122 -35.06 34.31 -2.15
CA ILE A 1122 -34.81 34.86 -3.49
C ILE A 1122 -33.35 35.30 -3.64
N GLN A 1123 -32.76 35.91 -2.61
CA GLN A 1123 -31.35 36.30 -2.63
C GLN A 1123 -30.39 35.11 -2.64
N THR A 1124 -30.72 34.04 -1.90
CA THR A 1124 -29.90 32.81 -1.85
C THR A 1124 -29.85 32.11 -3.22
N LEU A 1125 -30.92 32.20 -4.00
CA LEU A 1125 -31.04 31.59 -5.33
C LEU A 1125 -30.31 32.35 -6.46
N ARG A 1126 -29.84 33.60 -6.23
CA ARG A 1126 -29.23 34.43 -7.30
C ARG A 1126 -27.76 34.13 -7.61
N GLY A 1127 -26.97 33.51 -6.71
CA GLY A 1127 -25.57 33.08 -6.93
C GLY A 1127 -24.54 34.18 -7.33
N PRO A 1128 -23.22 33.95 -7.23
CA PRO A 1128 -22.21 35.03 -7.38
C PRO A 1128 -21.74 35.35 -8.82
N THR A 1129 -22.19 34.66 -9.86
CA THR A 1129 -21.80 34.97 -11.26
C THR A 1129 -22.96 34.80 -12.22
N ALA A 1130 -23.83 35.82 -12.27
CA ALA A 1130 -24.74 36.03 -13.39
C ALA A 1130 -24.74 37.52 -13.74
N THR A 1131 -23.76 37.94 -14.54
CA THR A 1131 -23.84 39.25 -15.20
C THR A 1131 -24.51 39.02 -16.54
N ILE A 1132 -25.83 39.24 -16.61
CA ILE A 1132 -26.60 39.22 -17.85
C ILE A 1132 -26.53 40.61 -18.48
N LYS A 1133 -26.25 40.68 -19.79
CA LYS A 1133 -26.62 41.83 -20.63
C LYS A 1133 -27.56 41.36 -21.73
N GLY A 1134 -28.83 41.70 -21.60
CA GLY A 1134 -29.88 41.57 -22.63
C GLY A 1134 -31.26 41.90 -22.05
N PRO A 1135 -32.11 42.73 -22.70
CA PRO A 1135 -33.33 43.25 -22.10
C PRO A 1135 -34.55 42.39 -22.47
N PHE A 1136 -35.20 41.75 -21.49
CA PHE A 1136 -36.59 41.34 -21.62
C PHE A 1136 -37.29 41.48 -20.26
N SER A 1137 -38.22 42.43 -20.17
CA SER A 1137 -39.13 42.59 -19.03
C SER A 1137 -40.34 41.67 -19.20
N CYS A 1138 -40.81 41.03 -18.13
CA CYS A 1138 -42.19 40.57 -18.07
C CYS A 1138 -42.82 40.97 -16.72
N VAL A 1139 -43.96 41.65 -16.81
CA VAL A 1139 -44.78 42.18 -15.71
C VAL A 1139 -45.82 41.12 -15.34
N VAL A 1140 -45.96 40.84 -14.04
CA VAL A 1140 -46.97 39.91 -13.49
C VAL A 1140 -48.23 40.69 -13.15
N THR A 1141 -49.40 40.19 -13.53
CA THR A 1141 -50.66 40.60 -12.89
C THR A 1141 -51.50 39.36 -12.57
N LEU A 1142 -51.45 39.01 -11.28
CA LEU A 1142 -52.28 38.14 -10.42
C LEU A 1142 -52.80 36.80 -10.95
#